data_AF-A0A8C9R3E8-F1
#
_entry.id   AF-A0A8C9R3E8-F1
#
_cell.length_a   1.000
_cell.length_b   1.000
_cell.length_c   1.000
_cell.angle_alpha   90.00
_cell.angle_beta   90.00
_cell.angle_gamma   90.00
#
_symmetry.space_group_name_H-M   'P 1'
#
loop_
_entity.id
_entity.type
_entity.pdbx_description
1 polymer ?
#
loop_
_entity_poly.entity_id
_entity_poly.type
_entity_poly.pdbx_seq_one_letter_code
_entity_poly.pdbx_strand_id
1 'polypeptide(L)'
;MAAGGEQQQGHRPGIYKQKNKQHKHGKHRTKGEIERENKGRVSVITLTKKQRKEQRKTDRRHTANQLRRNKKDQVLTEKRRLGSRDGPPHLVAVVGLHAGVDASAVMRLLREEDAGGLVHERGGVSTNGDSFGLVLPRFKQRFTFVKPDIADLYSLLDIAKVADSLVFVLDSVVGWDSYGDYCLSCLFAQGLPSHALVCQGVSALPVKKRVESRRALARVAQSRFPEARLFPLDCGTDAASLLRHLGEQRQRRLGFRSRRAHVLAQRATYTLVSAGLGTLCVSGYVRGRPLQVNRLVHIVGHGDFQLKQIDVPADPLPLLSAPPRTLKSGKEGDVEMQDMASAAVRVLMKADPSRIESLQAEAEVDPMDGEQTWPTDTELLEAEESMKKKVIKVPKGTSDYQAAWILEEEGIKEEDDDEQSSTGDDEAMMEDEMDGEEDDKDSQDGASVSEEEEVEVGSSGRSGAEQQYDENMNEEEESEALKRYREARANDVFPDEVDTPLDTPARTRFQRYRGLKSFRTSPWDPLENLPPDYARIFQFQNFERTRRRVLADAADEEEGAMVGWYVTLHIMEVPPSVMESFQAGRPLVLVSLLPHEQKMSVMHMLVKRHPSNTEPIKSKEELVFHCGFRRFRASPIFSQHTSGDKHKMERFLRVDAPTVVSVYAPITFPSAGVLLFKQRDDGIQDLIATGTLLGSAPQRVVLKRIVLSGHPFKINRRSAVVRYMFFNREDIMWFKPVELRTKWGRRGHIKEALGTHGHMKCVFDNQLRSQDTVLMNLYKRVFPRWTYDPYVPLPLPWVKREGAVEANNIDME
;
A
#
# COMPACT_ATOMS: atom_id res chain seq x y z
N MET A 1 -27.80 -72.84 14.62
CA MET A 1 -28.80 -71.76 14.82
C MET A 1 -28.48 -70.62 13.86
N ALA A 2 -29.53 -70.03 13.28
CA ALA A 2 -29.57 -68.80 12.46
C ALA A 2 -28.72 -68.82 11.16
N ALA A 3 -29.27 -69.27 10.02
CA ALA A 3 -30.22 -68.59 9.13
C ALA A 3 -29.54 -67.59 8.18
N GLY A 4 -29.22 -68.09 6.98
CA GLY A 4 -28.82 -67.29 5.82
C GLY A 4 -30.03 -66.63 5.15
N GLY A 5 -29.81 -65.41 4.69
CA GLY A 5 -30.75 -64.64 3.86
C GLY A 5 -29.97 -63.86 2.82
N GLU A 6 -29.67 -64.50 1.70
CA GLU A 6 -29.23 -63.83 0.47
C GLU A 6 -30.43 -63.14 -0.18
N GLN A 7 -30.51 -61.81 -0.10
CA GLN A 7 -31.40 -61.03 -0.95
C GLN A 7 -30.65 -60.56 -2.20
N GLN A 8 -31.01 -61.19 -3.32
CA GLN A 8 -30.59 -60.85 -4.68
C GLN A 8 -30.86 -59.38 -5.01
N GLN A 9 -29.87 -58.74 -5.65
CA GLN A 9 -29.95 -57.39 -6.19
C GLN A 9 -31.04 -57.30 -7.26
N GLY A 10 -32.15 -56.64 -6.95
CA GLY A 10 -33.19 -56.33 -7.91
C GLY A 10 -32.74 -55.23 -8.90
N HIS A 11 -32.61 -55.60 -10.17
CA HIS A 11 -32.38 -54.66 -11.27
C HIS A 11 -33.48 -53.58 -11.32
N ARG A 12 -33.10 -52.32 -11.08
CA ARG A 12 -33.98 -51.17 -11.29
C ARG A 12 -34.26 -50.99 -12.80
N PRO A 13 -35.52 -51.02 -13.27
CA PRO A 13 -35.82 -50.83 -14.69
C PRO A 13 -35.52 -49.39 -15.14
N GLY A 14 -34.72 -49.26 -16.21
CA GLY A 14 -34.27 -47.99 -16.76
C GLY A 14 -35.34 -47.16 -17.48
N ILE A 15 -35.01 -45.88 -17.70
CA ILE A 15 -35.84 -44.77 -18.21
C ILE A 15 -36.48 -44.99 -19.60
N TYR A 16 -36.14 -46.05 -20.32
CA TYR A 16 -36.63 -46.34 -21.68
C TYR A 16 -37.70 -47.43 -21.76
N LYS A 17 -38.40 -47.74 -20.66
CA LYS A 17 -39.53 -48.68 -20.70
C LYS A 17 -40.78 -48.00 -21.27
N GLN A 18 -41.08 -48.27 -22.54
CA GLN A 18 -42.28 -47.80 -23.24
C GLN A 18 -43.55 -48.30 -22.54
N LYS A 19 -44.27 -47.41 -21.85
CA LYS A 19 -45.60 -47.71 -21.30
C LYS A 19 -46.62 -47.63 -22.44
N ASN A 20 -47.08 -48.77 -22.94
CA ASN A 20 -48.23 -48.81 -23.85
C ASN A 20 -49.47 -48.25 -23.13
N LYS A 21 -50.18 -47.31 -23.76
CA LYS A 21 -51.39 -46.69 -23.20
C LYS A 21 -52.48 -47.75 -23.05
N GLN A 22 -53.13 -47.78 -21.89
CA GLN A 22 -54.36 -48.56 -21.71
C GLN A 22 -55.48 -47.95 -22.56
N HIS A 23 -56.16 -48.78 -23.36
CA HIS A 23 -57.31 -48.36 -24.15
C HIS A 23 -58.47 -47.95 -23.21
N LYS A 24 -58.91 -46.69 -23.27
CA LYS A 24 -60.12 -46.24 -22.58
C LYS A 24 -61.36 -46.71 -23.33
N HIS A 25 -61.97 -47.80 -22.90
CA HIS A 25 -63.37 -48.09 -23.21
C HIS A 25 -64.26 -47.26 -22.27
N GLY A 26 -65.09 -46.37 -22.82
CA GLY A 26 -66.12 -45.69 -22.01
C GLY A 26 -66.57 -44.33 -22.53
N LYS A 27 -67.68 -44.34 -23.27
CA LYS A 27 -68.66 -43.26 -23.53
C LYS A 27 -68.13 -41.92 -24.07
N HIS A 28 -68.25 -41.76 -25.39
CA HIS A 28 -68.14 -40.47 -26.08
C HIS A 28 -69.26 -39.51 -25.65
N ARG A 29 -68.94 -38.46 -24.88
CA ARG A 29 -69.78 -37.26 -24.83
C ARG A 29 -69.56 -36.48 -26.14
N THR A 30 -70.64 -36.09 -26.80
CA THR A 30 -70.57 -35.37 -28.09
C THR A 30 -70.13 -33.93 -27.85
N LYS A 31 -69.34 -33.36 -28.79
CA LYS A 31 -68.80 -31.99 -28.69
C LYS A 31 -69.87 -30.93 -28.39
N GLY A 32 -71.08 -31.09 -28.91
CA GLY A 32 -72.20 -30.17 -28.70
C GLY A 32 -72.80 -30.19 -27.28
N GLU A 33 -72.51 -31.20 -26.46
CA GLU A 33 -72.90 -31.24 -25.06
C GLU A 33 -71.89 -30.47 -24.19
N ILE A 34 -70.60 -30.57 -24.50
CA ILE A 34 -69.52 -29.83 -23.83
C ILE A 34 -69.57 -28.34 -24.16
N GLU A 35 -69.93 -27.97 -25.40
CA GLU A 35 -70.09 -26.56 -25.79
C GLU A 35 -71.32 -25.89 -25.15
N ARG A 36 -72.40 -26.64 -24.90
CA ARG A 36 -73.57 -26.12 -24.17
C ARG A 36 -73.24 -25.87 -22.69
N GLU A 37 -72.47 -26.75 -22.07
CA GLU A 37 -72.07 -26.63 -20.65
C GLU A 37 -71.06 -25.47 -20.42
N ASN A 38 -70.28 -25.11 -21.45
CA ASN A 38 -69.26 -24.06 -21.38
C ASN A 38 -69.70 -22.69 -21.94
N LYS A 39 -70.88 -22.58 -22.57
CA LYS A 39 -71.41 -21.28 -23.02
C LYS A 39 -71.79 -20.43 -21.80
N GLY A 40 -70.99 -19.40 -21.51
CA GLY A 40 -71.27 -18.39 -20.49
C GLY A 40 -70.31 -18.35 -19.29
N ARG A 41 -69.31 -19.23 -19.22
CA ARG A 41 -68.28 -19.18 -18.16
C ARG A 41 -66.94 -18.70 -18.72
N VAL A 42 -66.66 -17.40 -18.61
CA VAL A 42 -65.29 -16.89 -18.76
C VAL A 42 -64.56 -17.15 -17.44
N SER A 43 -63.86 -18.28 -17.34
CA SER A 43 -62.92 -18.48 -16.24
C SER A 43 -61.65 -17.67 -16.54
N VAL A 44 -61.51 -16.52 -15.88
CA VAL A 44 -60.25 -15.78 -15.80
C VAL A 44 -59.28 -16.63 -14.98
N ILE A 45 -58.61 -17.55 -15.67
CA ILE A 45 -57.53 -18.35 -15.12
C ILE A 45 -56.23 -17.63 -15.50
N THR A 46 -55.98 -16.47 -14.90
CA THR A 46 -54.60 -15.97 -14.76
C THR A 46 -53.91 -16.82 -13.71
N LEU A 47 -53.60 -18.07 -14.08
CA LEU A 47 -52.66 -18.92 -13.35
C LEU A 47 -51.28 -18.29 -13.46
N THR A 48 -50.88 -17.50 -12.45
CA THR A 48 -49.48 -17.16 -12.16
C THR A 48 -48.72 -18.39 -11.64
N LYS A 49 -48.93 -19.57 -12.24
CA LYS A 49 -48.01 -20.69 -12.09
C LYS A 49 -46.89 -20.45 -13.08
N LYS A 50 -45.71 -20.05 -12.58
CA LYS A 50 -44.44 -20.09 -13.33
C LYS A 50 -44.34 -21.48 -13.97
N GLN A 51 -44.73 -21.61 -15.25
CA GLN A 51 -44.56 -22.87 -15.96
C GLN A 51 -43.07 -23.15 -15.96
N ARG A 52 -42.66 -24.24 -15.30
CA ARG A 52 -41.31 -24.80 -15.47
C ARG A 52 -41.21 -25.22 -16.94
N LYS A 53 -40.82 -24.28 -17.81
CA LYS A 53 -40.48 -24.57 -19.21
C LYS A 53 -39.17 -25.36 -19.18
N GLU A 54 -39.28 -26.68 -19.30
CA GLU A 54 -38.14 -27.51 -19.66
C GLU A 54 -37.69 -27.08 -21.06
N GLN A 55 -36.49 -26.49 -21.14
CA GLN A 55 -35.94 -26.01 -22.40
C GLN A 55 -35.80 -27.17 -23.38
N ARG A 56 -36.43 -27.05 -24.55
CA ARG A 56 -36.29 -28.03 -25.63
C ARG A 56 -34.84 -28.06 -26.12
N LYS A 57 -34.43 -29.17 -26.77
CA LYS A 57 -33.08 -29.30 -27.36
C LYS A 57 -32.76 -28.15 -28.32
N THR A 58 -33.75 -27.68 -29.08
CA THR A 58 -33.65 -26.52 -29.98
C THR A 58 -33.38 -25.22 -29.22
N ASP A 59 -34.08 -25.01 -28.11
CA ASP A 59 -33.96 -23.80 -27.30
C ASP A 59 -32.58 -23.74 -26.64
N ARG A 60 -32.10 -24.88 -26.11
CA ARG A 60 -30.72 -25.00 -25.57
C ARG A 60 -29.65 -24.72 -26.64
N ARG A 61 -29.87 -25.18 -27.88
CA ARG A 61 -28.95 -24.89 -29.00
C ARG A 61 -29.02 -23.42 -29.40
N HIS A 62 -30.20 -22.82 -29.38
CA HIS A 62 -30.39 -21.41 -29.72
C HIS A 62 -29.74 -20.50 -28.69
N THR A 63 -29.96 -20.74 -27.39
CA THR A 63 -29.29 -19.99 -26.31
C THR A 63 -27.77 -20.15 -26.36
N ALA A 64 -27.26 -21.35 -26.62
CA ALA A 64 -25.83 -21.56 -26.82
C ALA A 64 -25.27 -20.77 -28.03
N ASN A 65 -26.01 -20.71 -29.14
CA ASN A 65 -25.63 -19.92 -30.31
C ASN A 65 -25.67 -18.41 -30.03
N GLN A 66 -26.69 -17.92 -29.31
CA GLN A 66 -26.78 -16.52 -28.88
C GLN A 66 -25.60 -16.15 -27.99
N LEU A 67 -25.33 -16.95 -26.95
CA LEU A 67 -24.18 -16.74 -26.05
C LEU A 67 -22.85 -16.76 -26.81
N ARG A 68 -22.69 -17.68 -27.77
CA ARG A 68 -21.49 -17.75 -28.61
C ARG A 68 -21.34 -16.52 -29.49
N ARG A 69 -22.43 -16.04 -30.10
CA ARG A 69 -22.42 -14.82 -30.92
C ARG A 69 -22.05 -13.61 -30.08
N ASN A 70 -22.70 -13.40 -28.94
CA ASN A 70 -22.42 -12.30 -28.03
C ASN A 70 -20.96 -12.30 -27.55
N LYS A 71 -20.43 -13.47 -27.16
CA LYS A 71 -19.01 -13.59 -26.78
C LYS A 71 -18.06 -13.31 -27.93
N LYS A 72 -18.37 -13.76 -29.16
CA LYS A 72 -17.57 -13.45 -30.35
C LYS A 72 -17.57 -11.96 -30.65
N ASP A 73 -18.73 -11.32 -30.61
CA ASP A 73 -18.87 -9.89 -30.87
C ASP A 73 -18.11 -9.08 -29.82
N GLN A 74 -18.22 -9.45 -28.53
CA GLN A 74 -17.41 -8.86 -27.45
C GLN A 74 -15.91 -8.98 -27.76
N VAL A 75 -15.38 -10.18 -27.99
CA VAL A 75 -13.94 -10.38 -28.30
C VAL A 75 -13.50 -9.60 -29.54
N LEU A 76 -14.34 -9.52 -30.58
CA LEU A 76 -14.03 -8.74 -31.79
C LEU A 76 -13.99 -7.23 -31.51
N THR A 77 -14.92 -6.70 -30.72
CA THR A 77 -14.88 -5.28 -30.32
C THR A 77 -13.61 -4.96 -29.53
N GLU A 78 -13.19 -5.86 -28.64
CA GLU A 78 -11.95 -5.68 -27.87
C GLU A 78 -10.71 -5.68 -28.76
N LYS A 79 -10.63 -6.63 -29.71
CA LYS A 79 -9.51 -6.68 -30.67
C LYS A 79 -9.47 -5.46 -31.59
N ARG A 80 -10.62 -4.88 -31.96
CA ARG A 80 -10.68 -3.67 -32.80
C ARG A 80 -10.24 -2.40 -32.07
N ARG A 81 -10.31 -2.37 -30.73
CA ARG A 81 -9.91 -1.20 -29.93
C ARG A 81 -8.40 -0.94 -29.94
N LEU A 82 -7.58 -1.88 -30.38
CA LEU A 82 -6.12 -1.79 -30.28
C LEU A 82 -5.48 -2.03 -31.65
N GLY A 83 -4.53 -1.19 -32.05
CA GLY A 83 -3.75 -1.41 -33.26
C GLY A 83 -4.52 -1.28 -34.58
N SER A 84 -5.83 -1.00 -34.55
CA SER A 84 -6.68 -0.86 -35.74
C SER A 84 -6.76 0.60 -36.21
N ARG A 85 -7.55 0.87 -37.26
CA ARG A 85 -7.68 2.21 -37.87
C ARG A 85 -8.09 3.27 -36.84
N ASP A 86 -9.04 2.92 -35.99
CA ASP A 86 -9.68 3.86 -35.06
C ASP A 86 -9.09 3.74 -33.62
N GLY A 87 -8.38 2.65 -33.29
CA GLY A 87 -7.83 2.39 -31.95
C GLY A 87 -6.32 2.57 -31.88
N PRO A 88 -5.72 3.03 -30.76
CA PRO A 88 -4.36 3.56 -30.70
C PRO A 88 -3.28 2.55 -31.15
N PRO A 89 -2.07 3.01 -31.52
CA PRO A 89 -0.94 2.13 -31.80
C PRO A 89 -0.68 1.13 -30.67
N HIS A 90 -0.33 -0.11 -31.00
CA HIS A 90 0.06 -1.11 -30.01
C HIS A 90 1.39 -0.72 -29.38
N LEU A 91 1.38 -0.34 -28.10
CA LEU A 91 2.57 0.12 -27.40
C LEU A 91 3.35 -1.08 -26.85
N VAL A 92 4.55 -1.30 -27.40
CA VAL A 92 5.43 -2.39 -27.03
C VAL A 92 6.70 -1.82 -26.40
N ALA A 93 6.99 -2.20 -25.16
CA ALA A 93 8.25 -1.85 -24.52
C ALA A 93 9.23 -3.04 -24.58
N VAL A 94 10.44 -2.80 -25.07
CA VAL A 94 11.49 -3.83 -25.20
C VAL A 94 12.50 -3.68 -24.06
N VAL A 95 12.54 -4.63 -23.15
CA VAL A 95 13.34 -4.58 -21.92
C VAL A 95 14.41 -5.67 -21.96
N GLY A 96 15.68 -5.27 -21.90
CA GLY A 96 16.80 -6.20 -21.67
C GLY A 96 16.88 -6.60 -20.21
N LEU A 97 16.98 -7.90 -19.93
CA LEU A 97 17.06 -8.43 -18.55
C LEU A 97 18.47 -8.84 -18.12
N HIS A 98 19.47 -8.61 -18.96
CA HIS A 98 20.84 -8.98 -18.71
C HIS A 98 21.79 -7.93 -19.31
N ALA A 99 22.85 -7.57 -18.60
CA ALA A 99 23.83 -6.58 -19.06
C ALA A 99 24.46 -6.91 -20.44
N GLY A 100 24.63 -8.19 -20.75
CA GLY A 100 25.19 -8.66 -22.03
C GLY A 100 24.21 -8.64 -23.21
N VAL A 101 22.96 -8.17 -23.03
CA VAL A 101 21.90 -8.20 -24.05
C VAL A 101 21.71 -6.81 -24.63
N ASP A 102 21.79 -6.69 -25.96
CA ASP A 102 21.55 -5.42 -26.65
C ASP A 102 20.09 -5.31 -27.13
N ALA A 103 19.30 -4.53 -26.39
CA ALA A 103 17.94 -4.20 -26.79
C ALA A 103 17.89 -3.33 -28.06
N SER A 104 18.91 -2.53 -28.37
CA SER A 104 18.95 -1.74 -29.61
C SER A 104 19.13 -2.64 -30.85
N ALA A 105 19.84 -3.77 -30.72
CA ALA A 105 19.90 -4.77 -31.78
C ALA A 105 18.53 -5.39 -32.09
N VAL A 106 17.71 -5.70 -31.07
CA VAL A 106 16.30 -6.15 -31.29
C VAL A 106 15.52 -5.07 -32.04
N MET A 107 15.65 -3.82 -31.61
CA MET A 107 14.92 -2.69 -32.20
C MET A 107 15.32 -2.46 -33.66
N ARG A 108 16.60 -2.68 -34.02
CA ARG A 108 17.10 -2.62 -35.40
C ARG A 108 16.50 -3.74 -36.26
N LEU A 109 16.50 -4.97 -35.77
CA LEU A 109 15.88 -6.11 -36.47
C LEU A 109 14.37 -5.94 -36.67
N LEU A 110 13.69 -5.28 -35.73
CA LEU A 110 12.27 -4.93 -35.88
C LEU A 110 12.03 -3.75 -36.84
N ARG A 111 13.07 -2.97 -37.16
CA ARG A 111 13.03 -1.85 -38.10
C ARG A 111 13.23 -2.30 -39.55
N GLU A 112 13.93 -3.41 -39.78
CA GLU A 112 14.27 -3.90 -41.12
C GLU A 112 13.02 -4.15 -41.99
N GLU A 113 13.09 -3.71 -43.25
CA GLU A 113 11.96 -3.72 -44.21
C GLU A 113 11.48 -5.13 -44.59
N ASP A 114 12.26 -6.18 -44.33
CA ASP A 114 11.87 -7.58 -44.55
C ASP A 114 10.66 -8.00 -43.71
N ALA A 115 10.34 -7.27 -42.63
CA ALA A 115 9.10 -7.42 -41.86
C ALA A 115 7.86 -6.82 -42.56
N GLY A 116 8.03 -6.07 -43.65
CA GLY A 116 6.96 -5.54 -44.52
C GLY A 116 6.21 -4.34 -43.97
N GLY A 117 6.86 -3.49 -43.17
CA GLY A 117 6.26 -2.32 -42.51
C GLY A 117 6.83 -0.97 -42.96
N LEU A 118 5.97 0.06 -42.99
CA LEU A 118 6.37 1.46 -43.16
C LEU A 118 6.82 2.00 -41.81
N VAL A 119 8.13 2.20 -41.66
CA VAL A 119 8.72 2.83 -40.47
C VAL A 119 8.51 4.34 -40.54
N HIS A 120 7.96 4.94 -39.48
CA HIS A 120 7.86 6.38 -39.34
C HIS A 120 8.78 6.83 -38.20
N GLU A 121 9.83 7.58 -38.54
CA GLU A 121 10.86 8.07 -37.61
C GLU A 121 10.56 9.47 -37.01
N ARG A 122 9.39 10.06 -37.24
CA ARG A 122 9.11 11.40 -36.71
C ARG A 122 8.41 11.39 -35.35
N GLY A 123 9.15 11.83 -34.33
CA GLY A 123 8.62 12.33 -33.06
C GLY A 123 8.42 11.26 -31.99
N GLY A 124 9.51 10.60 -31.61
CA GLY A 124 9.53 9.57 -30.56
C GLY A 124 9.17 10.10 -29.16
N VAL A 125 8.66 9.20 -28.33
CA VAL A 125 8.23 9.38 -26.92
C VAL A 125 9.31 9.95 -25.99
N SER A 126 10.56 9.99 -26.45
CA SER A 126 11.72 10.48 -25.71
C SER A 126 12.66 11.17 -26.70
N THR A 127 13.23 12.30 -26.29
CA THR A 127 14.24 13.05 -27.05
C THR A 127 15.54 12.27 -27.25
N ASN A 128 15.80 11.25 -26.41
CA ASN A 128 17.09 10.54 -26.36
C ASN A 128 17.02 9.00 -26.54
N GLY A 129 15.88 8.40 -26.90
CA GLY A 129 15.75 6.94 -26.99
C GLY A 129 15.05 6.45 -28.26
N ASP A 130 15.62 5.40 -28.88
CA ASP A 130 15.19 4.61 -30.05
C ASP A 130 13.69 4.22 -30.06
N SER A 131 12.76 5.17 -30.05
CA SER A 131 11.32 4.91 -30.15
C SER A 131 10.86 5.18 -31.58
N PHE A 132 10.13 4.24 -32.15
CA PHE A 132 9.66 4.35 -33.53
C PHE A 132 8.24 3.84 -33.70
N GLY A 133 7.53 4.47 -34.63
CA GLY A 133 6.23 3.99 -35.10
C GLY A 133 6.42 3.00 -36.23
N LEU A 134 5.80 1.83 -36.13
CA LEU A 134 5.78 0.83 -37.19
C LEU A 134 4.34 0.60 -37.65
N VAL A 135 4.08 0.86 -38.92
CA VAL A 135 2.79 0.55 -39.54
C VAL A 135 2.97 -0.67 -40.41
N LEU A 136 2.18 -1.73 -40.16
CA LEU A 136 2.20 -2.98 -40.92
C LEU A 136 0.90 -3.10 -41.72
N PRO A 137 0.86 -2.65 -43.00
CA PRO A 137 -0.32 -2.77 -43.85
C PRO A 137 -0.76 -4.23 -44.06
N ARG A 138 0.20 -5.16 -44.12
CA ARG A 138 -0.05 -6.61 -44.28
C ARG A 138 -0.94 -7.16 -43.15
N PHE A 139 -0.63 -6.79 -41.92
CA PHE A 139 -1.39 -7.21 -40.73
C PHE A 139 -2.51 -6.23 -40.36
N LYS A 140 -2.61 -5.08 -41.06
CA LYS A 140 -3.51 -3.95 -40.75
C LYS A 140 -3.37 -3.48 -39.30
N GLN A 141 -2.13 -3.45 -38.82
CA GLN A 141 -1.80 -3.14 -37.44
C GLN A 141 -0.75 -2.04 -37.33
N ARG A 142 -0.94 -1.15 -36.34
CA ARG A 142 0.01 -0.10 -35.96
C ARG A 142 0.67 -0.41 -34.63
N PHE A 143 1.97 -0.23 -34.56
CA PHE A 143 2.81 -0.45 -33.38
C PHE A 143 3.61 0.80 -33.05
N THR A 144 3.88 1.00 -31.77
CA THR A 144 4.87 1.96 -31.27
C THR A 144 5.80 1.19 -30.38
N PHE A 145 7.06 1.10 -30.77
CA PHE A 145 8.10 0.47 -29.95
C PHE A 145 8.82 1.52 -29.13
N VAL A 146 9.06 1.21 -27.86
CA VAL A 146 9.80 2.06 -26.93
C VAL A 146 10.86 1.21 -26.24
N LYS A 147 12.09 1.71 -26.22
CA LYS A 147 13.17 1.16 -25.40
C LYS A 147 13.23 1.98 -24.10
N PRO A 148 12.76 1.45 -22.96
CA PRO A 148 13.03 2.06 -21.66
C PRO A 148 14.52 1.99 -21.35
N ASP A 149 15.02 3.02 -20.68
CA ASP A 149 16.33 2.93 -20.04
C ASP A 149 16.21 1.96 -18.85
N ILE A 150 17.11 0.98 -18.81
CA ILE A 150 17.15 -0.04 -17.75
C ILE A 150 17.88 0.52 -16.54
N ALA A 151 18.81 1.48 -16.72
CA ALA A 151 19.52 2.10 -15.61
C ALA A 151 18.58 2.90 -14.69
N ASP A 152 17.53 3.52 -15.26
CA ASP A 152 16.50 4.23 -14.51
C ASP A 152 15.26 3.35 -14.28
N LEU A 153 15.14 2.83 -13.04
CA LEU A 153 14.00 2.05 -12.60
C LEU A 153 12.67 2.78 -12.81
N TYR A 154 12.62 4.10 -12.64
CA TYR A 154 11.37 4.85 -12.74
C TYR A 154 10.88 4.93 -14.19
N SER A 155 11.78 5.20 -15.12
CA SER A 155 11.47 5.18 -16.54
C SER A 155 10.94 3.81 -17.00
N LEU A 156 11.58 2.72 -16.54
CA LEU A 156 11.11 1.35 -16.80
C LEU A 156 9.71 1.11 -16.24
N LEU A 157 9.48 1.42 -14.95
CA LEU A 157 8.20 1.19 -14.29
C LEU A 157 7.08 2.02 -14.93
N ASP A 158 7.33 3.28 -15.26
CA ASP A 158 6.32 4.18 -15.83
C ASP A 158 5.91 3.80 -17.25
N ILE A 159 6.87 3.43 -18.11
CA ILE A 159 6.56 2.87 -19.43
C ILE A 159 5.78 1.56 -19.27
N ALA A 160 6.18 0.69 -18.34
CA ALA A 160 5.49 -0.57 -18.11
C ALA A 160 4.04 -0.41 -17.58
N LYS A 161 3.73 0.67 -16.85
CA LYS A 161 2.33 0.98 -16.45
C LYS A 161 1.42 1.22 -17.66
N VAL A 162 1.96 1.78 -18.73
CA VAL A 162 1.21 2.22 -19.92
C VAL A 162 1.30 1.22 -21.08
N ALA A 163 2.40 0.48 -21.20
CA ALA A 163 2.65 -0.48 -22.28
C ALA A 163 1.58 -1.57 -22.37
N ASP A 164 1.11 -1.86 -23.58
CA ASP A 164 0.17 -2.95 -23.83
C ASP A 164 0.86 -4.31 -23.80
N SER A 165 2.04 -4.38 -24.42
CA SER A 165 2.92 -5.55 -24.39
C SER A 165 4.33 -5.22 -23.90
N LEU A 166 4.90 -6.11 -23.10
CA LEU A 166 6.31 -6.10 -22.72
C LEU A 166 7.06 -7.22 -23.46
N VAL A 167 8.17 -6.89 -24.10
CA VAL A 167 9.07 -7.87 -24.70
C VAL A 167 10.31 -7.95 -23.83
N PHE A 168 10.49 -9.06 -23.16
CA PHE A 168 11.66 -9.32 -22.32
C PHE A 168 12.73 -10.01 -23.15
N VAL A 169 13.90 -9.38 -23.26
CA VAL A 169 15.05 -9.92 -23.99
C VAL A 169 15.95 -10.62 -22.98
N LEU A 170 16.14 -11.91 -23.21
CA LEU A 170 16.89 -12.84 -22.39
C LEU A 170 18.21 -13.19 -23.07
N ASP A 171 19.23 -13.38 -22.24
CA ASP A 171 20.48 -14.00 -22.67
C ASP A 171 20.28 -15.50 -23.00
N SER A 172 21.13 -16.02 -23.87
CA SER A 172 21.10 -17.42 -24.33
C SER A 172 21.61 -18.45 -23.31
N VAL A 173 22.41 -18.04 -22.32
CA VAL A 173 23.06 -18.95 -21.37
C VAL A 173 22.46 -18.81 -19.97
N VAL A 174 22.46 -17.60 -19.42
CA VAL A 174 22.03 -17.32 -18.03
C VAL A 174 20.55 -16.98 -17.96
N GLY A 175 20.02 -16.31 -18.99
CA GLY A 175 18.65 -15.81 -19.05
C GLY A 175 18.55 -14.35 -18.58
N TRP A 176 18.63 -14.11 -17.27
CA TRP A 176 18.59 -12.76 -16.66
C TRP A 176 19.61 -12.63 -15.53
N ASP A 177 20.05 -11.40 -15.25
CA ASP A 177 20.96 -11.09 -14.15
C ASP A 177 20.22 -10.75 -12.84
N SER A 178 20.98 -10.43 -11.78
CA SER A 178 20.43 -10.04 -10.48
C SER A 178 19.61 -8.76 -10.56
N TYR A 179 20.04 -7.79 -11.37
CA TYR A 179 19.32 -6.54 -11.58
C TYR A 179 18.01 -6.74 -12.38
N GLY A 180 18.04 -7.64 -13.36
CA GLY A 180 16.91 -8.10 -14.13
C GLY A 180 15.90 -8.81 -13.25
N ASP A 181 16.33 -9.64 -12.30
CA ASP A 181 15.43 -10.27 -11.31
C ASP A 181 14.79 -9.22 -10.36
N TYR A 182 15.54 -8.19 -9.98
CA TYR A 182 15.04 -7.04 -9.21
C TYR A 182 13.98 -6.25 -10.01
N CYS A 183 14.27 -5.91 -11.27
CA CYS A 183 13.35 -5.22 -12.17
C CYS A 183 12.08 -6.05 -12.42
N LEU A 184 12.24 -7.35 -12.69
CA LEU A 184 11.13 -8.28 -12.85
C LEU A 184 10.27 -8.32 -11.60
N SER A 185 10.86 -8.41 -10.41
CA SER A 185 10.13 -8.41 -9.14
C SER A 185 9.27 -7.15 -8.98
N CYS A 186 9.80 -5.98 -9.33
CA CYS A 186 9.05 -4.73 -9.32
C CYS A 186 7.89 -4.74 -10.33
N LEU A 187 8.14 -5.22 -11.55
CA LEU A 187 7.13 -5.33 -12.62
C LEU A 187 6.00 -6.32 -12.29
N PHE A 188 6.33 -7.47 -11.68
CA PHE A 188 5.35 -8.46 -11.22
C PHE A 188 4.41 -7.87 -10.17
N ALA A 189 4.95 -7.12 -9.21
CA ALA A 189 4.18 -6.54 -8.12
C ALA A 189 3.35 -5.31 -8.55
N GLN A 190 3.85 -4.50 -9.48
CA GLN A 190 3.08 -3.43 -10.11
C GLN A 190 1.91 -3.97 -10.95
N GLY A 191 2.13 -5.13 -11.58
CA GLY A 191 1.18 -5.83 -12.41
C GLY A 191 1.63 -5.86 -13.87
N LEU A 192 2.10 -7.02 -14.32
CA LEU A 192 2.58 -7.23 -15.69
C LEU A 192 1.45 -7.12 -16.73
N PRO A 193 1.61 -6.28 -17.77
CA PRO A 193 0.85 -6.37 -19.02
C PRO A 193 1.05 -7.72 -19.72
N SER A 194 0.52 -7.84 -20.94
CA SER A 194 0.84 -8.99 -21.78
C SER A 194 2.34 -9.02 -22.08
N HIS A 195 2.99 -10.17 -21.95
CA HIS A 195 4.43 -10.28 -22.17
C HIS A 195 4.77 -11.31 -23.23
N ALA A 196 5.93 -11.14 -23.87
CA ALA A 196 6.57 -12.10 -24.74
C ALA A 196 8.05 -12.21 -24.35
N LEU A 197 8.60 -13.43 -24.38
CA LEU A 197 10.01 -13.68 -24.07
C LEU A 197 10.78 -13.88 -25.37
N VAL A 198 11.87 -13.15 -25.51
CA VAL A 198 12.76 -13.21 -26.67
C VAL A 198 14.15 -13.63 -26.20
N CYS A 199 14.79 -14.52 -26.95
CA CYS A 199 16.18 -14.89 -26.75
C CYS A 199 17.05 -14.34 -27.87
N GLN A 200 18.11 -13.66 -27.49
CA GLN A 200 19.19 -13.28 -28.40
C GLN A 200 20.38 -14.25 -28.25
N GLY A 201 21.19 -14.38 -29.30
CA GLY A 201 22.47 -15.09 -29.24
C GLY A 201 22.36 -16.61 -29.43
N VAL A 202 21.16 -17.14 -29.71
CA VAL A 202 20.98 -18.58 -29.97
C VAL A 202 21.72 -19.00 -31.24
N SER A 203 21.79 -18.14 -32.26
CA SER A 203 22.53 -18.42 -33.49
C SER A 203 24.05 -18.36 -33.32
N ALA A 204 24.56 -17.58 -32.35
CA ALA A 204 25.99 -17.54 -32.04
C ALA A 204 26.51 -18.84 -31.40
N LEU A 205 25.62 -19.63 -30.78
CA LEU A 205 25.98 -20.92 -30.19
C LEU A 205 26.18 -22.02 -31.25
N PRO A 206 27.07 -23.00 -31.01
CA PRO A 206 27.21 -24.18 -31.87
C PRO A 206 25.90 -24.95 -32.01
N VAL A 207 25.60 -25.43 -33.23
CA VAL A 207 24.31 -26.08 -33.58
C VAL A 207 23.87 -27.16 -32.59
N LYS A 208 24.82 -27.96 -32.06
CA LYS A 208 24.55 -29.01 -31.06
C LYS A 208 24.02 -28.46 -29.73
N LYS A 209 24.50 -27.29 -29.28
CA LYS A 209 24.14 -26.66 -27.99
C LYS A 209 22.89 -25.77 -28.07
N ARG A 210 22.39 -25.43 -29.27
CA ARG A 210 21.22 -24.55 -29.45
C ARG A 210 19.92 -25.14 -28.89
N VAL A 211 19.73 -26.45 -29.05
CA VAL A 211 18.51 -27.14 -28.56
C VAL A 211 18.56 -27.27 -27.03
N GLU A 212 19.73 -27.54 -26.48
CA GLU A 212 19.94 -27.70 -25.05
C GLU A 212 19.77 -26.38 -24.29
N SER A 213 20.43 -25.31 -24.74
CA SER A 213 20.28 -23.95 -24.20
C SER A 213 18.82 -23.49 -24.22
N ARG A 214 18.11 -23.66 -25.33
CA ARG A 214 16.68 -23.33 -25.43
C ARG A 214 15.82 -24.09 -24.40
N ARG A 215 16.10 -25.38 -24.19
CA ARG A 215 15.40 -26.19 -23.18
C ARG A 215 15.77 -25.78 -21.75
N ALA A 216 17.00 -25.33 -21.51
CA ALA A 216 17.43 -24.80 -20.23
C ALA A 216 16.74 -23.45 -19.93
N LEU A 217 16.78 -22.51 -20.87
CA LEU A 217 16.09 -21.21 -20.76
C LEU A 217 14.59 -21.36 -20.58
N ALA A 218 13.95 -22.29 -21.30
CA ALA A 218 12.53 -22.56 -21.11
C ALA A 218 12.21 -23.05 -19.69
N ARG A 219 13.09 -23.86 -19.07
CA ARG A 219 12.94 -24.30 -17.67
C ARG A 219 13.12 -23.14 -16.70
N VAL A 220 14.13 -22.29 -16.91
CA VAL A 220 14.36 -21.08 -16.10
C VAL A 220 13.17 -20.13 -16.21
N ALA A 221 12.70 -19.85 -17.42
CA ALA A 221 11.55 -18.99 -17.69
C ALA A 221 10.26 -19.53 -17.05
N GLN A 222 10.04 -20.85 -17.04
CA GLN A 222 8.86 -21.46 -16.41
C GLN A 222 8.77 -21.21 -14.90
N SER A 223 9.90 -20.99 -14.21
CA SER A 223 9.90 -20.70 -12.77
C SER A 223 9.20 -19.37 -12.43
N ARG A 224 9.36 -18.36 -13.29
CA ARG A 224 8.77 -17.01 -13.11
C ARG A 224 7.53 -16.79 -13.98
N PHE A 225 7.50 -17.40 -15.16
CA PHE A 225 6.44 -17.24 -16.16
C PHE A 225 5.77 -18.59 -16.49
N PRO A 226 4.69 -18.95 -15.77
CA PRO A 226 3.90 -20.13 -16.12
C PRO A 226 3.25 -19.90 -17.49
N GLU A 227 3.59 -20.73 -18.48
CA GLU A 227 3.09 -20.73 -19.88
C GLU A 227 3.72 -19.76 -20.89
N ALA A 228 4.85 -19.09 -20.60
CA ALA A 228 5.45 -18.20 -21.59
C ALA A 228 6.13 -18.95 -22.76
N ARG A 229 5.88 -18.47 -23.98
CA ARG A 229 6.54 -18.95 -25.21
C ARG A 229 7.81 -18.14 -25.45
N LEU A 230 8.88 -18.83 -25.79
CA LEU A 230 10.21 -18.28 -26.07
C LEU A 230 10.40 -18.11 -27.58
N PHE A 231 10.72 -16.91 -28.03
CA PHE A 231 11.00 -16.60 -29.43
C PHE A 231 12.50 -16.39 -29.63
N PRO A 232 13.19 -17.19 -30.47
CA PRO A 232 14.53 -16.83 -30.92
C PRO A 232 14.41 -15.61 -31.84
N LEU A 233 15.26 -14.59 -31.69
CA LEU A 233 15.22 -13.40 -32.54
C LEU A 233 16.62 -13.16 -33.10
N ASP A 234 16.96 -13.95 -34.10
CA ASP A 234 18.25 -13.88 -34.80
C ASP A 234 18.07 -13.47 -36.28
N CYS A 235 16.86 -13.60 -36.85
CA CYS A 235 16.58 -13.32 -38.26
C CYS A 235 15.27 -12.53 -38.47
N GLY A 236 15.15 -11.84 -39.61
CA GLY A 236 13.97 -11.04 -39.96
C GLY A 236 12.66 -11.85 -40.04
N THR A 237 12.72 -13.14 -40.39
CA THR A 237 11.53 -14.02 -40.40
C THR A 237 11.02 -14.33 -38.99
N ASP A 238 11.91 -14.42 -38.01
CA ASP A 238 11.55 -14.61 -36.62
C ASP A 238 10.98 -13.31 -36.03
N ALA A 239 11.52 -12.15 -36.42
CA ALA A 239 10.96 -10.84 -36.09
C ALA A 239 9.52 -10.69 -36.62
N ALA A 240 9.24 -11.10 -37.87
CA ALA A 240 7.88 -11.11 -38.42
C ALA A 240 6.94 -12.05 -37.64
N SER A 241 7.45 -13.20 -37.18
CA SER A 241 6.70 -14.12 -36.32
C SER A 241 6.37 -13.53 -34.94
N LEU A 242 7.31 -12.79 -34.34
CA LEU A 242 7.09 -12.05 -33.11
C LEU A 242 6.06 -10.93 -33.30
N LEU A 243 6.17 -10.14 -34.36
CA LEU A 243 5.22 -9.06 -34.67
C LEU A 243 3.80 -9.59 -34.84
N ARG A 244 3.63 -10.70 -35.57
CA ARG A 244 2.35 -11.39 -35.68
C ARG A 244 1.85 -11.87 -34.32
N HIS A 245 2.73 -12.42 -33.49
CA HIS A 245 2.35 -12.85 -32.14
C HIS A 245 1.86 -11.66 -31.31
N LEU A 246 2.59 -10.56 -31.25
CA LEU A 246 2.23 -9.35 -30.49
C LEU A 246 0.88 -8.78 -30.96
N GLY A 247 0.65 -8.78 -32.27
CA GLY A 247 -0.58 -8.36 -32.89
C GLY A 247 -1.81 -9.23 -32.58
N GLU A 248 -1.63 -10.54 -32.50
CA GLU A 248 -2.73 -11.50 -32.27
C GLU A 248 -2.92 -11.87 -30.79
N GLN A 249 -1.95 -11.52 -29.94
CA GLN A 249 -1.92 -11.88 -28.53
C GLN A 249 -3.15 -11.35 -27.78
N ARG A 250 -3.69 -12.18 -26.88
CA ARG A 250 -4.73 -11.74 -25.96
C ARG A 250 -4.14 -10.77 -24.96
N GLN A 251 -4.71 -9.57 -24.89
CA GLN A 251 -4.25 -8.54 -23.97
C GLN A 251 -4.73 -8.78 -22.55
N ARG A 252 -3.82 -8.72 -21.58
CA ARG A 252 -4.13 -8.76 -20.15
C ARG A 252 -4.59 -7.38 -19.69
N ARG A 253 -5.77 -7.31 -19.10
CA ARG A 253 -6.31 -6.04 -18.58
C ARG A 253 -5.83 -5.77 -17.16
N LEU A 254 -5.04 -4.72 -17.00
CA LEU A 254 -4.69 -4.19 -15.69
C LEU A 254 -5.84 -3.33 -15.16
N GLY A 255 -6.31 -3.65 -13.94
CA GLY A 255 -7.49 -3.03 -13.33
C GLY A 255 -7.36 -1.52 -13.15
N PHE A 256 -6.20 -1.04 -12.65
CA PHE A 256 -5.96 0.39 -12.43
C PHE A 256 -5.83 1.17 -13.73
N ARG A 257 -5.18 0.59 -14.76
CA ARG A 257 -4.98 1.21 -16.08
C ARG A 257 -6.27 1.30 -16.89
N SER A 258 -7.08 0.23 -16.89
CA SER A 258 -8.28 0.14 -17.74
C SER A 258 -9.44 1.03 -17.28
N ARG A 259 -9.38 1.52 -16.02
CA ARG A 259 -10.41 2.36 -15.41
C ARG A 259 -10.14 3.85 -15.55
N ARG A 260 -8.95 4.25 -16.02
CA ARG A 260 -8.53 5.65 -16.17
C ARG A 260 -8.15 5.96 -17.60
N ALA A 261 -8.38 7.20 -18.00
CA ALA A 261 -7.76 7.73 -19.20
C ALA A 261 -6.29 8.00 -18.91
N HIS A 262 -5.41 7.62 -19.82
CA HIS A 262 -3.98 7.90 -19.72
C HIS A 262 -3.39 8.14 -21.10
N VAL A 263 -2.34 8.95 -21.14
CA VAL A 263 -1.63 9.37 -22.35
C VAL A 263 -0.13 9.24 -22.11
N LEU A 264 0.56 8.65 -23.07
CA LEU A 264 2.02 8.68 -23.13
C LEU A 264 2.42 9.83 -24.04
N ALA A 265 3.24 10.76 -23.54
CA ALA A 265 3.72 11.89 -24.31
C ALA A 265 4.58 11.41 -25.49
N GLN A 266 4.25 11.85 -26.69
CA GLN A 266 5.09 11.71 -27.89
C GLN A 266 5.82 13.00 -28.22
N ARG A 267 5.19 14.13 -27.94
CA ARG A 267 5.78 15.45 -28.12
C ARG A 267 5.34 16.33 -26.97
N ALA A 268 6.28 17.05 -26.37
CA ALA A 268 5.98 18.07 -25.38
C ALA A 268 6.55 19.41 -25.86
N THR A 269 5.79 20.48 -25.69
CA THR A 269 6.24 21.86 -25.90
C THR A 269 5.82 22.68 -24.69
N TYR A 270 6.73 23.49 -24.17
CA TYR A 270 6.48 24.32 -23.00
C TYR A 270 6.37 25.80 -23.39
N THR A 271 5.35 26.48 -22.89
CA THR A 271 5.13 27.92 -23.09
C THR A 271 5.11 28.63 -21.76
N LEU A 272 6.00 29.61 -21.57
CA LEU A 272 6.08 30.42 -20.36
C LEU A 272 4.95 31.46 -20.33
N VAL A 273 4.25 31.55 -19.20
CA VAL A 273 3.13 32.49 -19.03
C VAL A 273 3.37 33.45 -17.86
N SER A 274 3.99 33.02 -16.75
CA SER A 274 4.37 33.90 -15.63
C SER A 274 5.48 33.30 -14.76
N ALA A 275 6.13 34.12 -13.93
CA ALA A 275 7.18 33.84 -12.93
C ALA A 275 7.44 32.36 -12.55
N GLY A 276 8.13 31.61 -13.42
CA GLY A 276 8.54 30.21 -13.16
C GLY A 276 7.48 29.13 -13.38
N LEU A 277 6.25 29.46 -13.79
CA LEU A 277 5.18 28.51 -14.12
C LEU A 277 4.66 28.75 -15.54
N GLY A 278 4.37 27.67 -16.26
CA GLY A 278 4.04 27.71 -17.68
C GLY A 278 2.93 26.75 -18.06
N THR A 279 2.45 26.91 -19.29
CA THR A 279 1.50 25.96 -19.89
C THR A 279 2.28 24.90 -20.65
N LEU A 280 2.12 23.64 -20.25
CA LEU A 280 2.72 22.49 -20.92
C LEU A 280 1.74 21.92 -21.94
N CYS A 281 2.14 21.89 -23.20
CA CYS A 281 1.37 21.27 -24.28
C CYS A 281 1.94 19.89 -24.57
N VAL A 282 1.17 18.83 -24.27
CA VAL A 282 1.61 17.44 -24.48
C VAL A 282 0.74 16.76 -25.53
N SER A 283 1.37 16.24 -26.57
CA SER A 283 0.70 15.49 -27.64
C SER A 283 0.90 13.98 -27.48
N GLY A 284 -0.17 13.20 -27.59
CA GLY A 284 -0.12 11.75 -27.48
C GLY A 284 -1.47 11.07 -27.77
N TYR A 285 -1.50 9.74 -27.73
CA TYR A 285 -2.72 8.97 -27.96
C TYR A 285 -3.48 8.70 -26.65
N VAL A 286 -4.79 8.92 -26.66
CA VAL A 286 -5.66 8.59 -25.52
C VAL A 286 -5.84 7.08 -25.40
N ARG A 287 -5.55 6.52 -24.22
CA ARG A 287 -5.71 5.10 -23.88
C ARG A 287 -6.58 4.92 -22.64
N GLY A 288 -7.19 3.73 -22.52
CA GLY A 288 -8.01 3.33 -21.37
C GLY A 288 -9.47 3.76 -21.51
N ARG A 289 -9.80 4.96 -21.01
CA ARG A 289 -11.14 5.56 -21.04
C ARG A 289 -11.14 6.91 -21.80
N PRO A 290 -12.31 7.43 -22.19
CA PRO A 290 -12.41 8.76 -22.77
C PRO A 290 -11.84 9.82 -21.81
N LEU A 291 -11.10 10.78 -22.35
CA LEU A 291 -10.47 11.85 -21.57
C LEU A 291 -11.39 13.07 -21.52
N GLN A 292 -11.57 13.62 -20.32
CA GLN A 292 -12.38 14.81 -20.06
C GLN A 292 -11.50 15.97 -19.62
N VAL A 293 -11.85 17.19 -20.04
CA VAL A 293 -11.08 18.41 -19.69
C VAL A 293 -11.30 18.85 -18.24
N ASN A 294 -12.50 18.64 -17.69
CA ASN A 294 -12.86 19.13 -16.37
C ASN A 294 -12.22 18.32 -15.22
N ARG A 295 -11.68 17.13 -15.53
CA ARG A 295 -10.98 16.28 -14.55
C ARG A 295 -9.53 16.72 -14.40
N LEU A 296 -9.00 16.52 -13.20
CA LEU A 296 -7.57 16.71 -12.93
C LEU A 296 -6.72 15.68 -13.68
N VAL A 297 -5.49 16.08 -13.98
CA VAL A 297 -4.47 15.23 -14.59
C VAL A 297 -3.28 15.11 -13.66
N HIS A 298 -2.89 13.87 -13.38
CA HIS A 298 -1.67 13.55 -12.66
C HIS A 298 -0.54 13.32 -13.65
N ILE A 299 0.55 14.08 -13.49
CA ILE A 299 1.84 13.80 -14.13
C ILE A 299 2.62 12.92 -13.16
N VAL A 300 2.94 11.70 -13.61
CA VAL A 300 3.62 10.73 -12.76
C VAL A 300 5.00 11.27 -12.36
N GLY A 301 5.23 11.42 -11.05
CA GLY A 301 6.47 11.97 -10.47
C GLY A 301 6.52 13.49 -10.32
N HIS A 302 5.53 14.23 -10.81
CA HIS A 302 5.51 15.70 -10.74
C HIS A 302 4.25 16.28 -10.05
N GLY A 303 3.18 15.50 -9.88
CA GLY A 303 2.01 15.91 -9.10
C GLY A 303 0.72 16.05 -9.92
N ASP A 304 -0.27 16.73 -9.32
CA ASP A 304 -1.63 16.90 -9.86
C ASP A 304 -1.79 18.31 -10.44
N PHE A 305 -2.34 18.40 -11.66
CA PHE A 305 -2.50 19.65 -12.39
C PHE A 305 -3.88 19.73 -13.07
N GLN A 306 -4.30 20.95 -13.43
CA GLN A 306 -5.53 21.21 -14.17
C GLN A 306 -5.30 21.32 -15.68
N LEU A 307 -6.27 20.85 -16.47
CA LEU A 307 -6.30 21.04 -17.91
C LEU A 307 -7.02 22.33 -18.29
N LYS A 308 -6.48 23.04 -19.28
CA LYS A 308 -7.12 24.21 -19.90
C LYS A 308 -7.96 23.83 -21.11
N GLN A 309 -7.39 23.00 -21.98
CA GLN A 309 -7.93 22.74 -23.31
C GLN A 309 -7.40 21.42 -23.86
N ILE A 310 -8.23 20.74 -24.66
CA ILE A 310 -7.85 19.56 -25.43
C ILE A 310 -8.08 19.85 -26.91
N ASP A 311 -7.02 19.65 -27.68
CA ASP A 311 -7.01 19.79 -29.13
C ASP A 311 -6.81 18.43 -29.81
N VAL A 312 -7.32 18.28 -31.03
CA VAL A 312 -7.12 17.08 -31.86
C VAL A 312 -6.32 17.47 -33.10
N PRO A 313 -4.98 17.40 -33.05
CA PRO A 313 -4.15 17.51 -34.25
C PRO A 313 -4.30 16.30 -35.18
N ALA A 314 -3.72 16.40 -36.38
CA ALA A 314 -3.66 15.29 -37.33
C ALA A 314 -2.81 14.12 -36.75
N ASP A 315 -3.28 12.90 -36.97
CA ASP A 315 -2.60 11.67 -36.52
C ASP A 315 -1.25 11.49 -37.25
N PRO A 316 -0.11 11.37 -36.54
CA PRO A 316 1.19 11.15 -37.17
C PRO A 316 1.38 9.73 -37.72
N LEU A 317 0.59 8.74 -37.27
CA LEU A 317 0.70 7.33 -37.65
C LEU A 317 -0.64 6.74 -38.16
N PRO A 318 -1.19 7.23 -39.28
CA PRO A 318 -2.40 6.67 -39.85
C PRO A 318 -2.11 5.32 -40.55
N LEU A 319 -2.98 4.33 -40.35
CA LEU A 319 -2.85 2.99 -40.97
C LEU A 319 -3.00 2.98 -42.49
N LEU A 320 -3.69 3.98 -43.04
CA LEU A 320 -3.86 4.22 -44.46
C LEU A 320 -3.54 5.70 -44.68
N SER A 321 -2.70 6.01 -45.66
CA SER A 321 -2.65 7.36 -46.25
C SER A 321 -4.00 7.60 -46.94
N ALA A 322 -5.02 7.92 -46.16
CA ALA A 322 -6.30 8.35 -46.65
C ALA A 322 -6.27 9.88 -46.65
N PRO A 323 -6.65 10.55 -47.75
CA PRO A 323 -6.81 11.99 -47.76
C PRO A 323 -7.83 12.38 -46.67
N PRO A 324 -7.71 13.59 -46.10
CA PRO A 324 -8.58 14.04 -45.01
C PRO A 324 -10.04 13.86 -45.42
N ARG A 325 -10.82 13.19 -44.56
CA ARG A 325 -12.26 12.99 -44.75
C ARG A 325 -12.93 14.35 -44.92
N THR A 326 -13.27 14.72 -46.15
CA THR A 326 -14.30 15.72 -46.42
C THR A 326 -15.63 15.10 -45.99
N LEU A 327 -16.12 15.50 -44.83
CA LEU A 327 -17.51 15.27 -44.44
C LEU A 327 -18.38 15.91 -45.52
N LYS A 328 -19.22 15.11 -46.20
CA LYS A 328 -20.23 15.61 -47.12
C LYS A 328 -21.06 16.67 -46.42
N SER A 329 -21.07 17.87 -46.99
CA SER A 329 -21.98 18.95 -46.64
C SER A 329 -23.43 18.47 -46.72
N GLY A 330 -24.10 18.47 -45.57
CA GLY A 330 -25.56 18.60 -45.54
C GLY A 330 -25.92 19.98 -46.08
N LYS A 331 -26.97 20.03 -46.91
CA LYS A 331 -27.47 21.23 -47.57
C LYS A 331 -27.96 22.31 -46.59
N GLU A 332 -27.83 23.56 -47.08
CA GLU A 332 -28.50 24.82 -46.71
C GLU A 332 -27.97 25.66 -45.53
N GLY A 333 -27.45 26.86 -45.88
CA GLY A 333 -27.36 28.04 -45.01
C GLY A 333 -26.05 28.83 -45.10
N ASP A 334 -25.96 29.73 -46.08
CA ASP A 334 -24.94 30.76 -46.40
C ASP A 334 -24.16 31.44 -45.25
N VAL A 335 -22.83 31.64 -45.39
CA VAL A 335 -22.10 32.93 -45.50
C VAL A 335 -20.57 32.68 -45.54
N GLU A 336 -20.00 32.96 -46.72
CA GLU A 336 -18.66 33.46 -47.13
C GLU A 336 -17.32 32.93 -46.59
N MET A 337 -16.39 32.77 -47.55
CA MET A 337 -15.02 32.25 -47.48
C MET A 337 -14.00 33.32 -47.02
N GLN A 338 -13.08 32.97 -46.11
CA GLN A 338 -11.64 33.24 -46.26
C GLN A 338 -10.82 32.43 -45.24
N ASP A 339 -10.04 31.45 -45.73
CA ASP A 339 -8.63 31.15 -45.36
C ASP A 339 -8.26 29.68 -45.61
N MET A 340 -7.51 29.48 -46.70
CA MET A 340 -6.75 28.28 -47.03
C MET A 340 -5.27 28.60 -46.84
N ALA A 341 -4.65 28.14 -45.74
CA ALA A 341 -3.21 27.77 -45.63
C ALA A 341 -2.76 27.59 -44.16
N SER A 342 -3.16 26.50 -43.53
CA SER A 342 -2.39 25.75 -42.52
C SER A 342 -3.28 24.63 -42.00
N ALA A 343 -2.72 23.48 -41.63
CA ALA A 343 -3.48 22.41 -41.00
C ALA A 343 -3.99 22.90 -39.62
N ALA A 344 -5.13 23.59 -39.59
CA ALA A 344 -5.68 24.21 -38.40
C ALA A 344 -6.00 23.13 -37.36
N VAL A 345 -5.28 23.19 -36.23
CA VAL A 345 -5.50 22.34 -35.06
C VAL A 345 -6.94 22.56 -34.59
N ARG A 346 -7.77 21.51 -34.60
CA ARG A 346 -9.17 21.61 -34.21
C ARG A 346 -9.29 21.49 -32.69
N VAL A 347 -9.79 22.55 -32.06
CA VAL A 347 -10.12 22.54 -30.63
C VAL A 347 -11.32 21.62 -30.40
N LEU A 348 -11.16 20.63 -29.52
CA LEU A 348 -12.23 19.70 -29.20
C LEU A 348 -13.08 20.22 -28.05
N MET A 349 -12.42 20.54 -26.94
CA MET A 349 -13.07 20.96 -25.70
C MET A 349 -12.19 21.94 -24.94
N LYS A 350 -12.83 22.92 -24.31
CA LYS A 350 -12.21 23.84 -23.34
C LYS A 350 -12.77 23.55 -21.96
N ALA A 351 -11.99 23.83 -20.93
CA ALA A 351 -12.41 23.59 -19.55
C ALA A 351 -13.49 24.59 -19.14
N ASP A 352 -14.58 24.11 -18.54
CA ASP A 352 -15.68 24.95 -18.06
C ASP A 352 -15.40 25.39 -16.61
N PRO A 353 -15.27 26.71 -16.32
CA PRO A 353 -14.83 27.18 -15.00
C PRO A 353 -15.74 26.75 -13.84
N SER A 354 -17.03 26.48 -14.09
CA SER A 354 -17.98 26.03 -13.06
C SER A 354 -17.95 24.53 -12.78
N ARG A 355 -17.37 23.71 -13.67
CA ARG A 355 -17.36 22.23 -13.56
C ARG A 355 -15.96 21.65 -13.31
N ILE A 356 -14.92 22.48 -13.45
CA ILE A 356 -13.54 22.07 -13.18
C ILE A 356 -13.40 21.65 -11.71
N GLU A 357 -12.75 20.51 -11.49
CA GLU A 357 -12.41 20.05 -10.16
C GLU A 357 -11.33 20.94 -9.51
N SER A 358 -11.53 21.28 -8.24
CA SER A 358 -10.57 22.06 -7.46
C SER A 358 -9.28 21.28 -7.20
N LEU A 359 -8.15 21.98 -7.23
CA LEU A 359 -6.82 21.47 -6.83
C LEU A 359 -6.64 21.35 -5.31
N GLN A 360 -7.61 21.80 -4.51
CA GLN A 360 -7.59 21.68 -3.06
C GLN A 360 -7.51 20.21 -2.62
N ALA A 361 -6.34 19.84 -2.09
CA ALA A 361 -6.05 18.49 -1.61
C ALA A 361 -6.47 18.28 -0.14
N GLU A 362 -6.44 19.34 0.66
CA GLU A 362 -6.74 19.32 2.09
C GLU A 362 -8.13 19.90 2.37
N ALA A 363 -8.78 19.42 3.43
CA ALA A 363 -10.01 20.01 3.93
C ALA A 363 -9.70 21.27 4.73
N GLU A 364 -10.54 22.30 4.57
CA GLU A 364 -10.50 23.48 5.42
C GLU A 364 -10.77 23.04 6.87
N VAL A 365 -9.83 23.37 7.76
CA VAL A 365 -9.96 23.04 9.18
C VAL A 365 -10.95 24.04 9.78
N ASP A 366 -12.12 23.57 10.17
CA ASP A 366 -13.04 24.36 10.98
C ASP A 366 -12.49 24.40 12.42
N PRO A 367 -12.03 25.56 12.92
CA PRO A 367 -11.51 25.67 14.28
C PRO A 367 -12.55 25.35 15.35
N MET A 368 -13.85 25.42 15.04
CA MET A 368 -14.93 25.19 16.00
C MET A 368 -15.37 23.71 16.07
N ASP A 369 -15.08 22.90 15.05
CA ASP A 369 -15.43 21.46 14.98
C ASP A 369 -14.42 20.56 15.73
N GLY A 370 -13.33 21.16 16.23
CA GLY A 370 -12.24 20.50 16.97
C GLY A 370 -12.28 20.70 18.50
N GLU A 371 -13.26 21.44 19.02
CA GLU A 371 -13.45 21.63 20.47
C GLU A 371 -14.08 20.37 21.10
N GLN A 372 -13.33 19.27 21.07
CA GLN A 372 -13.54 18.20 22.02
C GLN A 372 -13.01 18.72 23.36
N THR A 373 -13.94 19.18 24.20
CA THR A 373 -13.75 19.63 25.58
C THR A 373 -12.82 18.69 26.34
N TRP A 374 -11.52 18.96 26.26
CA TRP A 374 -10.66 18.74 27.41
C TRP A 374 -11.21 19.63 28.51
N PRO A 375 -11.29 19.14 29.76
CA PRO A 375 -11.50 20.04 30.87
C PRO A 375 -10.51 21.18 30.71
N THR A 376 -11.03 22.40 30.62
CA THR A 376 -10.22 23.60 30.36
C THR A 376 -9.11 23.67 31.41
N ASP A 377 -7.98 24.34 31.15
CA ASP A 377 -6.94 24.50 32.18
C ASP A 377 -7.53 25.03 33.51
N THR A 378 -8.64 25.77 33.43
CA THR A 378 -9.47 26.19 34.57
C THR A 378 -10.19 25.05 35.30
N GLU A 379 -10.77 24.07 34.59
CA GLU A 379 -11.42 22.90 35.20
C GLU A 379 -10.39 21.89 35.75
N LEU A 380 -9.21 21.81 35.12
CA LEU A 380 -8.07 21.04 35.66
C LEU A 380 -7.49 21.72 36.89
N LEU A 381 -7.36 23.05 36.89
CA LEU A 381 -6.98 23.84 38.07
C LEU A 381 -8.03 23.70 39.18
N GLU A 382 -9.33 23.72 38.87
CA GLU A 382 -10.39 23.47 39.85
C GLU A 382 -10.39 22.03 40.38
N ALA A 383 -10.08 21.03 39.53
CA ALA A 383 -9.93 19.65 39.97
C ALA A 383 -8.65 19.45 40.80
N GLU A 384 -7.53 20.05 40.43
CA GLU A 384 -6.29 20.08 41.21
C GLU A 384 -6.47 20.83 42.52
N GLU A 385 -7.22 21.93 42.54
CA GLU A 385 -7.59 22.67 43.74
C GLU A 385 -8.56 21.90 44.64
N SER A 386 -9.50 21.13 44.06
CA SER A 386 -10.35 20.20 44.81
C SER A 386 -9.57 19.00 45.37
N MET A 387 -8.44 18.64 44.75
CA MET A 387 -7.53 17.58 45.18
C MET A 387 -6.37 18.07 46.07
N LYS A 388 -6.14 19.38 46.20
CA LYS A 388 -5.23 19.94 47.21
C LYS A 388 -5.82 19.62 48.58
N LYS A 389 -5.26 18.59 49.22
CA LYS A 389 -5.51 18.33 50.64
C LYS A 389 -5.25 19.63 51.41
N LYS A 390 -6.19 20.03 52.26
CA LYS A 390 -6.01 21.15 53.19
C LYS A 390 -4.67 20.96 53.91
N VAL A 391 -3.76 21.91 53.77
CA VAL A 391 -2.46 21.86 54.43
C VAL A 391 -2.70 22.15 55.91
N ILE A 392 -2.68 21.10 56.73
CA ILE A 392 -2.71 21.21 58.19
C ILE A 392 -1.41 21.86 58.63
N LYS A 393 -1.47 22.90 59.47
CA LYS A 393 -0.27 23.47 60.10
C LYS A 393 0.24 22.48 61.15
N VAL A 394 1.15 21.61 60.72
CA VAL A 394 1.85 20.65 61.59
C VAL A 394 3.05 21.33 62.27
N PRO A 395 3.40 20.99 63.53
CA PRO A 395 4.61 21.48 64.18
C PRO A 395 5.88 21.20 63.35
N LYS A 396 6.85 22.13 63.38
CA LYS A 396 8.11 21.96 62.65
C LYS A 396 8.82 20.67 63.11
N GLY A 397 9.09 19.76 62.17
CA GLY A 397 9.77 18.48 62.43
C GLY A 397 8.86 17.25 62.55
N THR A 398 7.53 17.38 62.42
CA THR A 398 6.65 16.20 62.37
C THR A 398 6.67 15.53 61.00
N SER A 399 6.88 14.21 60.98
CA SER A 399 6.79 13.39 59.76
C SER A 399 5.35 13.31 59.23
N ASP A 400 5.19 13.06 57.92
CA ASP A 400 3.88 12.85 57.27
C ASP A 400 3.03 11.77 57.95
N TYR A 401 3.68 10.75 58.51
CA TYR A 401 3.00 9.71 59.28
C TYR A 401 2.41 10.29 60.57
N GLN A 402 3.18 11.05 61.35
CA GLN A 402 2.70 11.68 62.59
C GLN A 402 1.61 12.71 62.31
N ALA A 403 1.73 13.47 61.22
CA ALA A 403 0.73 14.45 60.78
C ALA A 403 -0.65 13.82 60.55
N ALA A 404 -0.70 12.59 60.01
CA ALA A 404 -1.96 11.88 59.71
C ALA A 404 -2.72 11.37 60.95
N TRP A 405 -2.09 11.35 62.13
CA TRP A 405 -2.72 10.98 63.41
C TRP A 405 -3.21 12.18 64.22
N ILE A 406 -2.90 13.40 63.79
CA ILE A 406 -3.48 14.61 64.36
C ILE A 406 -4.94 14.63 63.88
N LEU A 407 -5.83 14.10 64.73
CA LEU A 407 -7.26 14.04 64.49
C LEU A 407 -7.80 15.45 64.24
N GLU A 408 -8.57 15.62 63.17
CA GLU A 408 -9.50 16.76 63.08
C GLU A 408 -10.48 16.61 64.24
N GLU A 409 -10.37 17.45 65.26
CA GLU A 409 -11.40 17.59 66.28
C GLU A 409 -12.62 18.21 65.60
N GLU A 410 -13.54 17.36 65.12
CA GLU A 410 -14.85 17.78 64.64
C GLU A 410 -15.61 18.48 65.77
N GLY A 411 -15.68 19.81 65.70
CA GLY A 411 -16.72 20.60 66.34
C GLY A 411 -16.36 21.25 67.68
N ILE A 412 -15.49 22.26 67.66
CA ILE A 412 -15.65 23.40 68.56
C ILE A 412 -16.27 24.52 67.74
N LYS A 413 -17.52 24.82 68.09
CA LYS A 413 -18.26 25.98 67.61
C LYS A 413 -17.42 27.23 67.81
N GLU A 414 -17.44 28.08 66.80
CA GLU A 414 -17.17 29.51 66.95
C GLU A 414 -18.01 30.04 68.12
N GLU A 415 -17.34 30.53 69.16
CA GLU A 415 -17.84 31.65 69.94
C GLU A 415 -16.72 32.69 69.96
N ASP A 416 -17.05 33.84 69.38
CA ASP A 416 -16.32 35.09 69.48
C ASP A 416 -16.00 35.40 70.94
N ASP A 417 -14.77 35.85 71.22
CA ASP A 417 -14.59 36.95 72.16
C ASP A 417 -13.34 37.75 71.76
N ASP A 418 -13.57 39.01 71.43
CA ASP A 418 -12.58 40.06 71.34
C ASP A 418 -11.96 40.29 72.72
N GLU A 419 -10.64 40.41 72.85
CA GLU A 419 -10.05 41.50 73.64
C GLU A 419 -8.54 41.64 73.43
N GLN A 420 -8.12 42.91 73.45
CA GLN A 420 -6.78 43.42 73.21
C GLN A 420 -5.82 43.08 74.36
N SER A 421 -4.53 42.87 74.05
CA SER A 421 -3.45 43.61 74.74
C SER A 421 -2.08 43.40 74.07
N SER A 422 -1.51 44.53 73.67
CA SER A 422 -0.09 44.75 73.43
C SER A 422 0.70 44.66 74.74
N THR A 423 1.89 44.03 74.71
CA THR A 423 3.16 44.40 75.38
C THR A 423 4.14 43.25 75.15
N GLY A 424 5.34 43.47 74.59
CA GLY A 424 6.52 43.96 75.32
C GLY A 424 7.31 42.74 75.80
N ASP A 425 8.27 42.27 75.01
CA ASP A 425 9.72 42.48 75.22
C ASP A 425 10.27 41.57 76.32
N ASP A 426 11.18 40.66 75.96
CA ASP A 426 12.48 40.55 76.62
C ASP A 426 13.33 39.42 76.03
N GLU A 427 14.57 39.81 75.77
CA GLU A 427 15.74 39.05 75.35
C GLU A 427 16.23 38.04 76.41
N ALA A 428 17.00 37.04 75.96
CA ALA A 428 18.38 36.76 76.42
C ALA A 428 18.74 35.26 76.28
N MET A 429 19.70 34.95 75.39
CA MET A 429 21.08 34.49 75.69
C MET A 429 21.22 33.06 76.25
N MET A 430 21.81 32.14 75.47
CA MET A 430 23.18 31.65 75.74
C MET A 430 23.69 30.72 74.63
N GLU A 431 24.94 30.99 74.27
CA GLU A 431 25.90 30.13 73.56
C GLU A 431 26.27 28.91 74.41
N ASP A 432 26.68 27.82 73.75
CA ASP A 432 27.94 27.17 74.08
C ASP A 432 28.39 26.29 72.89
N GLU A 433 29.57 26.62 72.37
CA GLU A 433 30.44 25.78 71.56
C GLU A 433 30.93 24.57 72.39
N MET A 434 31.08 23.38 71.79
CA MET A 434 32.36 22.68 71.87
C MET A 434 32.52 21.56 70.83
N ASP A 435 33.74 21.57 70.32
CA ASP A 435 34.44 20.69 69.39
C ASP A 435 34.71 19.28 69.93
N GLY A 436 35.12 18.37 69.03
CA GLY A 436 35.65 17.05 69.43
C GLY A 436 35.86 16.04 68.30
N GLU A 437 36.87 16.28 67.44
CA GLU A 437 37.72 15.22 66.87
C GLU A 437 38.58 14.61 68.02
N GLU A 438 39.14 13.39 68.04
CA GLU A 438 39.85 12.61 67.02
C GLU A 438 40.15 11.18 67.60
N ASP A 439 40.24 10.15 66.72
CA ASP A 439 41.28 9.09 66.68
C ASP A 439 41.37 7.95 67.75
N ASP A 440 41.72 6.67 67.47
CA ASP A 440 42.18 5.94 66.27
C ASP A 440 42.28 4.40 66.54
N LYS A 441 42.52 3.63 65.46
CA LYS A 441 43.22 2.31 65.31
C LYS A 441 42.47 1.02 64.94
N ASP A 442 42.52 0.76 63.63
CA ASP A 442 43.39 -0.21 62.92
C ASP A 442 43.04 -1.72 62.87
N SER A 443 42.93 -2.25 61.64
CA SER A 443 43.49 -3.53 61.22
C SER A 443 43.55 -3.60 59.67
N GLN A 444 44.77 -3.51 59.14
CA GLN A 444 45.20 -3.88 57.78
C GLN A 444 44.99 -5.38 57.47
N ASP A 445 44.64 -5.73 56.23
CA ASP A 445 45.61 -6.29 55.25
C ASP A 445 44.93 -6.76 53.94
N GLY A 446 45.62 -6.54 52.81
CA GLY A 446 45.36 -7.28 51.56
C GLY A 446 45.38 -6.47 50.25
N ALA A 447 46.56 -6.00 49.86
CA ALA A 447 46.81 -5.35 48.56
C ALA A 447 46.90 -6.35 47.38
N SER A 448 46.38 -5.97 46.22
CA SER A 448 47.00 -6.26 44.91
C SER A 448 46.51 -5.31 43.80
N VAL A 449 47.48 -4.66 43.15
CA VAL A 449 47.38 -3.89 41.91
C VAL A 449 48.42 -4.51 40.97
N SER A 450 47.98 -4.99 39.81
CA SER A 450 48.76 -5.33 38.61
C SER A 450 47.82 -6.17 37.72
N GLU A 451 47.66 -6.05 36.41
CA GLU A 451 48.23 -5.27 35.33
C GLU A 451 47.25 -5.51 34.15
N GLU A 452 47.06 -4.52 33.29
CA GLU A 452 46.35 -4.68 32.01
C GLU A 452 47.22 -5.55 31.09
N GLU A 453 46.80 -6.80 30.81
CA GLU A 453 47.39 -7.57 29.71
C GLU A 453 46.77 -7.09 28.39
N GLU A 454 47.45 -6.13 27.75
CA GLU A 454 47.35 -5.90 26.32
C GLU A 454 47.83 -7.16 25.59
N VAL A 455 46.90 -7.90 24.96
CA VAL A 455 47.27 -8.98 24.04
C VAL A 455 47.66 -8.34 22.71
N GLU A 456 48.96 -8.13 22.55
CA GLU A 456 49.61 -7.72 21.30
C GLU A 456 49.44 -8.83 20.25
N VAL A 457 48.39 -8.76 19.42
CA VAL A 457 48.24 -9.64 18.25
C VAL A 457 49.13 -9.11 17.13
N GLY A 458 50.24 -9.81 16.92
CA GLY A 458 51.25 -9.48 15.93
C GLY A 458 50.70 -9.26 14.52
N SER A 459 50.91 -8.04 14.01
CA SER A 459 50.75 -7.68 12.60
C SER A 459 51.77 -8.44 11.75
N SER A 460 51.30 -9.38 10.92
CA SER A 460 52.07 -9.92 9.80
C SER A 460 51.29 -9.80 8.48
N GLY A 461 51.47 -8.65 7.83
CA GLY A 461 51.61 -8.47 6.38
C GLY A 461 50.62 -9.15 5.42
N ARG A 462 49.45 -8.52 5.20
CA ARG A 462 48.70 -8.59 3.92
C ARG A 462 48.00 -7.25 3.61
N SER A 463 48.75 -6.16 3.58
CA SER A 463 48.22 -4.82 3.31
C SER A 463 48.00 -4.57 1.82
N GLY A 464 46.77 -4.22 1.47
CA GLY A 464 46.38 -3.70 0.16
C GLY A 464 44.87 -3.62 -0.03
N ALA A 465 44.12 -4.59 0.50
CA ALA A 465 42.65 -4.63 0.38
C ALA A 465 41.91 -4.24 1.68
N GLU A 466 42.54 -4.40 2.85
CA GLU A 466 41.91 -4.10 4.17
C GLU A 466 41.89 -2.59 4.47
N GLN A 467 42.89 -1.81 4.04
CA GLN A 467 42.95 -0.37 4.32
C GLN A 467 41.87 0.45 3.58
N GLN A 468 41.32 -0.05 2.47
CA GLN A 468 40.19 0.59 1.79
C GLN A 468 38.82 0.25 2.40
N TYR A 469 38.77 -0.73 3.30
CA TYR A 469 37.54 -1.17 3.96
C TYR A 469 37.19 -0.27 5.16
N ASP A 470 38.21 0.11 5.95
CA ASP A 470 38.04 0.97 7.13
C ASP A 470 37.73 2.44 6.77
N GLU A 471 38.25 2.97 5.64
CA GLU A 471 38.03 4.37 5.24
C GLU A 471 36.58 4.68 4.77
N ASN A 472 35.78 3.65 4.46
CA ASN A 472 34.40 3.80 3.98
C ASN A 472 33.33 3.27 4.96
N MET A 473 33.73 2.83 6.16
CA MET A 473 32.81 2.30 7.18
C MET A 473 32.41 3.41 8.17
N ASN A 474 31.17 3.88 8.09
CA ASN A 474 30.62 4.76 9.12
C ASN A 474 30.25 3.93 10.36
N GLU A 475 31.14 3.86 11.36
CA GLU A 475 30.94 3.09 12.61
C GLU A 475 29.60 3.40 13.30
N GLU A 476 29.13 4.65 13.21
CA GLU A 476 27.86 5.09 13.77
C GLU A 476 26.66 4.36 13.14
N GLU A 477 26.64 4.25 11.81
CA GLU A 477 25.57 3.60 11.04
C GLU A 477 25.52 2.10 11.30
N GLU A 478 26.70 1.47 11.39
CA GLU A 478 26.81 0.06 11.75
C GLU A 478 26.31 -0.20 13.17
N SER A 479 26.68 0.68 14.11
CA SER A 479 26.19 0.60 15.49
C SER A 479 24.67 0.70 15.54
N GLU A 480 24.08 1.58 14.73
CA GLU A 480 22.63 1.72 14.62
C GLU A 480 21.98 0.50 13.97
N ALA A 481 22.56 -0.03 12.90
CA ALA A 481 22.08 -1.24 12.25
C ALA A 481 22.11 -2.43 13.22
N LEU A 482 23.20 -2.63 13.95
CA LEU A 482 23.34 -3.65 14.98
C LEU A 482 22.32 -3.48 16.11
N LYS A 483 22.09 -2.24 16.58
CA LYS A 483 21.01 -1.93 17.53
C LYS A 483 19.65 -2.31 16.96
N ARG A 484 19.36 -2.00 15.70
CA ARG A 484 18.09 -2.38 15.02
C ARG A 484 17.93 -3.90 14.94
N TYR A 485 18.99 -4.64 14.62
CA TYR A 485 18.96 -6.11 14.63
C TYR A 485 18.72 -6.67 16.04
N ARG A 486 19.40 -6.15 17.08
CA ARG A 486 19.11 -6.52 18.48
C ARG A 486 17.67 -6.22 18.87
N GLU A 487 17.16 -5.03 18.55
CA GLU A 487 15.78 -4.65 18.84
C GLU A 487 14.76 -5.55 18.13
N ALA A 488 15.02 -5.92 16.88
CA ALA A 488 14.16 -6.80 16.10
C ALA A 488 14.13 -8.21 16.71
N ARG A 489 15.31 -8.80 16.99
CA ARG A 489 15.42 -10.12 17.65
C ARG A 489 14.78 -10.10 19.03
N ALA A 490 15.03 -9.06 19.84
CA ALA A 490 14.41 -8.90 21.14
C ALA A 490 12.89 -8.81 21.06
N ASN A 491 12.34 -8.12 20.05
CA ASN A 491 10.89 -8.03 19.86
C ASN A 491 10.27 -9.34 19.34
N ASP A 492 11.00 -10.17 18.61
CA ASP A 492 10.53 -11.49 18.16
C ASP A 492 10.46 -12.48 19.35
N VAL A 493 11.45 -12.44 20.25
CA VAL A 493 11.46 -13.26 21.48
C VAL A 493 10.47 -12.71 22.52
N PHE A 494 10.47 -11.40 22.73
CA PHE A 494 9.68 -10.69 23.74
C PHE A 494 8.80 -9.61 23.09
N PRO A 495 7.61 -9.96 22.59
CA PRO A 495 6.78 -9.07 21.79
C PRO A 495 6.15 -7.95 22.62
N ASP A 496 6.52 -6.70 22.30
CA ASP A 496 6.06 -5.46 22.94
C ASP A 496 6.35 -5.34 24.45
N GLU A 497 7.28 -6.14 24.99
CA GLU A 497 7.75 -5.99 26.38
C GLU A 497 8.58 -4.70 26.51
N VAL A 498 8.29 -3.91 27.54
CA VAL A 498 8.99 -2.64 27.84
C VAL A 498 9.18 -2.54 29.33
N ASP A 499 10.40 -2.22 29.75
CA ASP A 499 10.71 -2.02 31.16
C ASP A 499 10.15 -0.68 31.67
N THR A 500 9.60 -0.73 32.88
CA THR A 500 9.19 0.47 33.61
C THR A 500 10.43 1.26 34.00
N PRO A 501 10.45 2.58 33.75
CA PRO A 501 11.60 3.39 34.13
C PRO A 501 11.60 3.58 35.65
N LEU A 502 12.79 3.77 36.24
CA LEU A 502 12.94 4.10 37.65
C LEU A 502 12.71 5.59 37.90
N ASP A 503 13.17 6.44 36.98
CA ASP A 503 13.23 7.90 37.18
C ASP A 503 11.88 8.59 37.04
N THR A 504 10.97 8.03 36.24
CA THR A 504 9.66 8.65 35.95
C THR A 504 8.52 7.75 36.45
N PRO A 505 7.52 8.30 37.17
CA PRO A 505 6.35 7.53 37.58
C PRO A 505 5.66 6.88 36.37
N ALA A 506 5.28 5.60 36.52
CA ALA A 506 4.71 4.83 35.43
C ALA A 506 3.38 5.40 34.95
N ARG A 507 2.58 6.01 35.85
CA ARG A 507 1.35 6.73 35.48
C ARG A 507 1.63 7.85 34.47
N THR A 508 2.68 8.64 34.68
CA THR A 508 3.03 9.79 33.82
C THR A 508 3.55 9.30 32.47
N ARG A 509 4.45 8.31 32.46
CA ARG A 509 4.97 7.73 31.21
C ARG A 509 3.87 7.07 30.37
N PHE A 510 2.91 6.40 31.02
CA PHE A 510 1.85 5.66 30.37
C PHE A 510 0.46 6.33 30.47
N GLN A 511 0.40 7.65 30.67
CA GLN A 511 -0.85 8.39 30.92
C GLN A 511 -1.91 8.19 29.82
N ARG A 512 -1.46 8.13 28.55
CA ARG A 512 -2.34 7.94 27.38
C ARG A 512 -2.71 6.48 27.10
N TYR A 513 -2.32 5.55 27.97
CA TYR A 513 -2.60 4.13 27.81
C TYR A 513 -3.77 3.71 28.69
N ARG A 514 -4.55 2.74 28.20
CA ARG A 514 -5.61 2.09 28.97
C ARG A 514 -5.51 0.57 28.90
N GLY A 515 -5.91 -0.09 29.97
CA GLY A 515 -6.08 -1.54 30.00
C GLY A 515 -7.36 -1.95 29.26
N LEU A 516 -7.28 -3.01 28.46
CA LEU A 516 -8.45 -3.63 27.84
C LEU A 516 -8.58 -5.05 28.37
N LYS A 517 -9.79 -5.41 28.83
CA LYS A 517 -10.12 -6.78 29.26
C LYS A 517 -9.91 -7.81 28.13
N SER A 518 -10.32 -7.46 26.92
CA SER A 518 -10.14 -8.32 25.75
C SER A 518 -10.01 -7.49 24.50
N PHE A 519 -8.88 -7.62 23.82
CA PHE A 519 -8.59 -6.87 22.59
C PHE A 519 -9.68 -7.04 21.52
N ARG A 520 -10.35 -8.20 21.46
CA ARG A 520 -11.40 -8.46 20.46
C ARG A 520 -12.74 -7.84 20.83
N THR A 521 -13.18 -8.00 22.09
CA THR A 521 -14.56 -7.68 22.49
C THR A 521 -14.74 -6.31 23.12
N SER A 522 -13.72 -5.73 23.78
CA SER A 522 -13.87 -4.43 24.43
C SER A 522 -14.02 -3.31 23.39
N PRO A 523 -15.06 -2.46 23.43
CA PRO A 523 -15.21 -1.39 22.45
C PRO A 523 -14.06 -0.38 22.54
N TRP A 524 -13.77 0.27 21.42
CA TRP A 524 -12.86 1.42 21.33
C TRP A 524 -13.48 2.40 20.36
N ASP A 525 -13.70 3.64 20.78
CA ASP A 525 -14.33 4.64 19.94
C ASP A 525 -13.36 5.18 18.87
N PRO A 526 -13.68 5.07 17.56
CA PRO A 526 -12.88 5.62 16.48
C PRO A 526 -12.82 7.15 16.42
N LEU A 527 -13.66 7.88 17.14
CA LEU A 527 -13.65 9.35 17.17
C LEU A 527 -12.99 9.92 18.43
N GLU A 528 -12.44 9.05 19.28
CA GLU A 528 -11.75 9.47 20.50
C GLU A 528 -10.29 9.86 20.23
N ASN A 529 -9.85 10.99 20.82
CA ASN A 529 -8.47 11.46 20.85
C ASN A 529 -7.86 11.65 19.44
N LEU A 530 -8.61 12.29 18.54
CA LEU A 530 -8.16 12.55 17.17
C LEU A 530 -7.06 13.63 17.14
N PRO A 531 -5.97 13.44 16.38
CA PRO A 531 -4.99 14.49 16.13
C PRO A 531 -5.59 15.62 15.29
N PRO A 532 -5.04 16.85 15.34
CA PRO A 532 -5.47 17.94 14.48
C PRO A 532 -5.35 17.61 12.99
N ASP A 533 -4.39 16.76 12.61
CA ASP A 533 -4.22 16.25 11.23
C ASP A 533 -5.47 15.54 10.70
N TYR A 534 -6.31 14.96 11.57
CA TYR A 534 -7.55 14.30 11.16
C TYR A 534 -8.65 15.28 10.73
N ALA A 535 -8.57 16.56 11.10
CA ALA A 535 -9.49 17.58 10.61
C ALA A 535 -9.18 17.97 9.14
N ARG A 536 -7.92 17.83 8.71
CA ARG A 536 -7.46 18.17 7.34
C ARG A 536 -7.80 17.12 6.29
N ILE A 537 -8.24 15.92 6.69
CA ILE A 537 -8.50 14.82 5.77
C ILE A 537 -9.98 14.71 5.39
N PHE A 538 -10.22 14.15 4.21
CA PHE A 538 -11.57 13.81 3.78
C PHE A 538 -11.95 12.39 4.20
N GLN A 539 -13.16 12.26 4.72
CA GLN A 539 -13.77 10.98 5.08
C GLN A 539 -14.96 10.66 4.17
N PHE A 540 -15.05 9.42 3.73
CA PHE A 540 -16.25 8.91 3.05
C PHE A 540 -17.23 8.32 4.06
N GLN A 541 -18.52 8.61 3.89
CA GLN A 541 -19.59 7.90 4.61
C GLN A 541 -19.56 6.40 4.31
N ASN A 542 -19.39 6.04 3.02
CA ASN A 542 -19.19 4.66 2.59
C ASN A 542 -18.28 4.62 1.36
N PHE A 543 -17.06 4.13 1.57
CA PHE A 543 -16.02 4.07 0.53
C PHE A 543 -16.41 3.15 -0.62
N GLU A 544 -16.92 1.95 -0.34
CA GLU A 544 -17.24 0.97 -1.40
C GLU A 544 -18.39 1.43 -2.30
N ARG A 545 -19.43 2.03 -1.71
CA ARG A 545 -20.56 2.55 -2.48
C ARG A 545 -20.10 3.68 -3.40
N THR A 546 -19.32 4.62 -2.86
CA THR A 546 -18.76 5.74 -3.64
C THR A 546 -17.87 5.24 -4.76
N ARG A 547 -16.98 4.28 -4.48
CA ARG A 547 -16.13 3.63 -5.48
C ARG A 547 -16.94 3.00 -6.60
N ARG A 548 -18.00 2.22 -6.28
CA ARG A 548 -18.84 1.58 -7.31
C ARG A 548 -19.55 2.61 -8.19
N ARG A 549 -20.06 3.69 -7.59
CA ARG A 549 -20.72 4.80 -8.30
C ARG A 549 -19.74 5.49 -9.25
N VAL A 550 -18.61 6.00 -8.73
CA VAL A 550 -17.60 6.73 -9.52
C VAL A 550 -17.08 5.89 -10.69
N LEU A 551 -16.89 4.58 -10.49
CA LEU A 551 -16.45 3.68 -11.55
C LEU A 551 -17.53 3.34 -12.58
N ALA A 552 -18.81 3.38 -12.19
CA ALA A 552 -19.93 3.20 -13.11
C ALA A 552 -20.13 4.47 -13.94
N ASP A 553 -20.10 5.64 -13.30
CA ASP A 553 -20.18 6.94 -13.98
C ASP A 553 -19.05 7.09 -15.01
N ALA A 554 -17.80 6.80 -14.61
CA ALA A 554 -16.66 6.78 -15.53
C ALA A 554 -16.74 5.69 -16.63
N ALA A 555 -17.61 4.70 -16.48
CA ALA A 555 -17.84 3.67 -17.48
C ALA A 555 -18.91 4.06 -18.51
N ASP A 556 -19.92 4.81 -18.07
CA ASP A 556 -21.07 5.29 -18.85
C ASP A 556 -20.79 6.63 -19.56
N GLU A 557 -19.70 7.32 -19.18
CA GLU A 557 -19.22 8.50 -19.87
C GLU A 557 -18.79 8.22 -21.32
N GLU A 558 -19.60 8.70 -22.26
CA GLU A 558 -19.30 8.73 -23.70
C GLU A 558 -18.86 10.12 -24.18
N GLU A 559 -18.96 11.15 -23.33
CA GLU A 559 -18.59 12.53 -23.64
C GLU A 559 -17.12 12.80 -23.28
N GLY A 560 -16.27 13.01 -24.29
CA GLY A 560 -14.84 13.29 -24.13
C GLY A 560 -14.01 12.99 -25.38
N ALA A 561 -12.70 13.15 -25.27
CA ALA A 561 -11.77 12.66 -26.29
C ALA A 561 -11.71 11.13 -26.23
N MET A 562 -12.16 10.47 -27.30
CA MET A 562 -12.28 9.02 -27.36
C MET A 562 -10.92 8.31 -27.44
N VAL A 563 -10.89 7.07 -26.96
CA VAL A 563 -9.69 6.21 -27.03
C VAL A 563 -9.23 6.04 -28.47
N GLY A 564 -7.93 6.25 -28.72
CA GLY A 564 -7.31 6.13 -30.03
C GLY A 564 -7.11 7.45 -30.77
N TRP A 565 -7.67 8.55 -30.28
CA TRP A 565 -7.46 9.87 -30.86
C TRP A 565 -6.08 10.39 -30.47
N TYR A 566 -5.42 11.06 -31.41
CA TYR A 566 -4.19 11.79 -31.16
C TYR A 566 -4.57 13.20 -30.69
N VAL A 567 -4.25 13.51 -29.43
CA VAL A 567 -4.68 14.74 -28.76
C VAL A 567 -3.47 15.55 -28.31
N THR A 568 -3.63 16.88 -28.25
CA THR A 568 -2.72 17.80 -27.58
C THR A 568 -3.42 18.38 -26.35
N LEU A 569 -2.83 18.15 -25.18
CA LEU A 569 -3.35 18.59 -23.88
C LEU A 569 -2.60 19.84 -23.44
N HIS A 570 -3.34 20.90 -23.09
CA HIS A 570 -2.78 22.12 -22.51
C HIS A 570 -2.97 22.09 -21.00
N ILE A 571 -1.89 21.89 -20.26
CA ILE A 571 -1.88 21.77 -18.79
C ILE A 571 -1.41 23.09 -18.19
N MET A 572 -2.14 23.60 -17.20
CA MET A 572 -1.85 24.88 -16.55
C MET A 572 -0.85 24.71 -15.40
N GLU A 573 -0.09 25.79 -15.11
CA GLU A 573 0.74 25.94 -13.91
C GLU A 573 1.78 24.82 -13.69
N VAL A 574 2.45 24.39 -14.77
CA VAL A 574 3.46 23.33 -14.71
C VAL A 574 4.86 23.93 -14.52
N PRO A 575 5.69 23.41 -13.60
CA PRO A 575 7.07 23.88 -13.42
C PRO A 575 7.98 23.45 -14.58
N PRO A 576 9.04 24.22 -14.90
CA PRO A 576 9.95 23.93 -16.02
C PRO A 576 10.73 22.62 -15.84
N SER A 577 10.91 22.16 -14.59
CA SER A 577 11.57 20.88 -14.26
C SER A 577 10.93 19.67 -14.93
N VAL A 578 9.63 19.73 -15.26
CA VAL A 578 8.92 18.69 -16.03
C VAL A 578 9.41 18.61 -17.48
N MET A 579 9.71 19.77 -18.08
CA MET A 579 10.22 19.81 -19.45
C MET A 579 11.68 19.38 -19.50
N GLU A 580 12.48 19.77 -18.50
CA GLU A 580 13.88 19.34 -18.35
C GLU A 580 13.98 17.82 -18.18
N SER A 581 13.11 17.21 -17.37
CA SER A 581 13.07 15.76 -17.19
C SER A 581 12.72 15.03 -18.49
N PHE A 582 11.82 15.59 -19.30
CA PHE A 582 11.48 15.06 -20.62
C PHE A 582 12.62 15.20 -21.62
N GLN A 583 13.31 16.35 -21.64
CA GLN A 583 14.48 16.58 -22.50
C GLN A 583 15.67 15.68 -22.14
N ALA A 584 15.82 15.34 -20.85
CA ALA A 584 16.77 14.35 -20.36
C ALA A 584 16.45 12.92 -20.85
N GLY A 585 15.29 12.71 -21.48
CA GLY A 585 14.90 11.45 -22.09
C GLY A 585 13.92 10.61 -21.27
N ARG A 586 13.39 11.13 -20.15
CA ARG A 586 12.44 10.39 -19.31
C ARG A 586 11.03 10.40 -19.90
N PRO A 587 10.27 9.30 -19.77
CA PRO A 587 8.92 9.21 -20.30
C PRO A 587 7.95 10.05 -19.45
N LEU A 588 7.22 10.95 -20.10
CA LEU A 588 6.09 11.65 -19.46
C LEU A 588 4.79 10.86 -19.64
N VAL A 589 4.26 10.37 -18.51
CA VAL A 589 2.97 9.69 -18.45
C VAL A 589 1.95 10.60 -17.76
N LEU A 590 0.83 10.80 -18.45
CA LEU A 590 -0.30 11.60 -17.99
C LEU A 590 -1.47 10.68 -17.69
N VAL A 591 -2.12 10.88 -16.53
CA VAL A 591 -3.27 10.08 -16.11
C VAL A 591 -4.38 11.00 -15.65
N SER A 592 -5.59 10.80 -16.17
CA SER A 592 -6.77 11.49 -15.65
C SER A 592 -7.18 10.88 -14.31
N LEU A 593 -7.33 11.74 -13.31
CA LEU A 593 -7.78 11.37 -11.98
C LEU A 593 -9.30 11.16 -11.98
N LEU A 594 -9.75 10.24 -11.12
CA LEU A 594 -11.18 10.09 -10.87
C LEU A 594 -11.65 11.15 -9.85
N PRO A 595 -12.97 11.42 -9.79
CA PRO A 595 -13.54 12.31 -8.80
C PRO A 595 -13.07 11.98 -7.38
N HIS A 596 -12.60 13.01 -6.67
CA HIS A 596 -12.11 12.96 -5.28
C HIS A 596 -10.75 12.27 -5.05
N GLU A 597 -9.96 11.98 -6.08
CA GLU A 597 -8.64 11.35 -5.91
C GLU A 597 -7.50 12.31 -5.56
N GLN A 598 -7.68 13.61 -5.74
CA GLN A 598 -6.75 14.64 -5.29
C GLN A 598 -6.81 14.86 -3.76
N LYS A 599 -7.94 14.49 -3.16
CA LYS A 599 -8.23 14.71 -1.74
C LYS A 599 -7.38 13.81 -0.85
N MET A 600 -6.87 14.34 0.25
CA MET A 600 -6.07 13.62 1.24
C MET A 600 -6.96 12.79 2.17
N SER A 601 -6.51 11.57 2.47
CA SER A 601 -7.16 10.70 3.46
C SER A 601 -6.17 9.70 4.07
N VAL A 602 -6.63 8.87 5.00
CA VAL A 602 -5.83 7.77 5.53
C VAL A 602 -6.00 6.55 4.63
N MET A 603 -4.95 6.23 3.88
CA MET A 603 -4.92 5.12 2.94
C MET A 603 -4.34 3.87 3.61
N HIS A 604 -4.99 2.72 3.36
CA HIS A 604 -4.54 1.41 3.84
C HIS A 604 -4.10 0.51 2.69
N MET A 605 -2.93 -0.10 2.86
CA MET A 605 -2.29 -0.95 1.86
C MET A 605 -1.94 -2.29 2.52
N LEU A 606 -2.29 -3.40 1.87
CA LEU A 606 -1.91 -4.74 2.32
C LEU A 606 -0.60 -5.12 1.64
N VAL A 607 0.48 -5.25 2.41
CA VAL A 607 1.81 -5.54 1.89
C VAL A 607 2.35 -6.85 2.46
N LYS A 608 3.15 -7.54 1.66
CA LYS A 608 3.98 -8.65 2.07
C LYS A 608 5.44 -8.27 1.81
N ARG A 609 6.31 -8.57 2.76
CA ARG A 609 7.74 -8.37 2.63
C ARG A 609 8.29 -9.18 1.45
N HIS A 610 9.18 -8.58 0.68
CA HIS A 610 9.86 -9.22 -0.43
C HIS A 610 11.01 -10.09 0.11
N PRO A 611 11.17 -11.34 -0.36
CA PRO A 611 12.20 -12.25 0.14
C PRO A 611 13.66 -11.80 -0.03
N SER A 612 13.95 -10.86 -0.94
CA SER A 612 15.32 -10.40 -1.19
C SER A 612 15.87 -9.51 -0.08
N ASN A 613 14.99 -8.90 0.72
CA ASN A 613 15.42 -7.97 1.77
C ASN A 613 15.21 -8.57 3.16
N THR A 614 16.33 -8.88 3.83
CA THR A 614 16.40 -9.42 5.20
C THR A 614 16.56 -8.35 6.28
N GLU A 615 16.71 -7.09 5.92
CA GLU A 615 16.85 -5.98 6.89
C GLU A 615 15.57 -5.72 7.71
N PRO A 616 15.66 -5.58 9.04
CA PRO A 616 14.51 -5.24 9.87
C PRO A 616 14.09 -3.79 9.66
N ILE A 617 12.82 -3.58 9.31
CA ILE A 617 12.28 -2.24 9.00
C ILE A 617 11.28 -1.83 10.06
N LYS A 618 11.53 -0.66 10.65
CA LYS A 618 10.78 -0.16 11.80
C LYS A 618 9.54 0.60 11.34
N SER A 619 8.47 0.49 12.11
CA SER A 619 7.30 1.35 11.93
C SER A 619 7.69 2.82 12.09
N LYS A 620 7.11 3.70 11.26
CA LYS A 620 7.37 5.15 11.17
C LYS A 620 8.72 5.55 10.57
N GLU A 621 9.49 4.59 10.04
CA GLU A 621 10.60 4.88 9.14
C GLU A 621 10.06 5.45 7.82
N GLU A 622 10.82 6.32 7.16
CA GLU A 622 10.41 6.90 5.89
C GLU A 622 10.61 5.92 4.75
N LEU A 623 9.55 5.69 3.96
CA LEU A 623 9.57 4.77 2.82
C LEU A 623 9.07 5.48 1.56
N VAL A 624 9.57 5.04 0.41
CA VAL A 624 9.09 5.48 -0.91
C VAL A 624 7.95 4.56 -1.35
N PHE A 625 6.79 5.14 -1.63
CA PHE A 625 5.59 4.45 -2.04
C PHE A 625 5.33 4.62 -3.53
N HIS A 626 5.16 3.50 -4.24
CA HIS A 626 4.54 3.51 -5.56
C HIS A 626 3.12 2.94 -5.42
N CYS A 627 2.11 3.81 -5.45
CA CYS A 627 0.70 3.42 -5.36
C CYS A 627 0.01 3.63 -6.71
N GLY A 628 -0.06 2.58 -7.52
CA GLY A 628 -0.56 2.68 -8.90
C GLY A 628 0.28 3.64 -9.76
N PHE A 629 -0.26 4.83 -10.04
CA PHE A 629 0.44 5.87 -10.79
C PHE A 629 1.13 6.91 -9.91
N ARG A 630 0.75 7.02 -8.63
CA ARG A 630 1.33 8.01 -7.71
C ARG A 630 2.62 7.49 -7.09
N ARG A 631 3.58 8.40 -6.92
CA ARG A 631 4.85 8.20 -6.21
C ARG A 631 4.94 9.25 -5.12
N PHE A 632 5.35 8.86 -3.92
CA PHE A 632 5.53 9.78 -2.79
C PHE A 632 6.36 9.13 -1.69
N ARG A 633 6.96 9.96 -0.82
CA ARG A 633 7.59 9.52 0.42
C ARG A 633 6.63 9.71 1.58
N ALA A 634 6.63 8.78 2.52
CA ALA A 634 5.87 8.91 3.76
C ALA A 634 6.34 7.93 4.84
N SER A 635 5.94 8.19 6.09
CA SER A 635 6.27 7.35 7.25
C SER A 635 5.05 6.55 7.69
N PRO A 636 4.93 5.26 7.31
CA PRO A 636 3.74 4.50 7.61
C PRO A 636 3.72 3.90 9.01
N ILE A 637 2.53 3.44 9.40
CA ILE A 637 2.34 2.55 10.54
C ILE A 637 1.98 1.15 10.06
N PHE A 638 2.65 0.15 10.63
CA PHE A 638 2.35 -1.25 10.40
C PHE A 638 1.32 -1.77 11.40
N SER A 639 0.35 -2.52 10.89
CA SER A 639 -0.73 -3.11 11.69
C SER A 639 -1.08 -4.50 11.19
N GLN A 640 -1.61 -5.34 12.08
CA GLN A 640 -2.06 -6.68 11.69
C GLN A 640 -3.27 -6.63 10.76
N HIS A 641 -3.31 -7.55 9.79
CA HIS A 641 -4.49 -7.77 8.95
C HIS A 641 -5.48 -8.71 9.66
N THR A 642 -6.41 -8.12 10.43
CA THR A 642 -7.47 -8.82 11.14
C THR A 642 -8.85 -8.30 10.71
N SER A 643 -9.91 -9.08 10.93
CA SER A 643 -11.29 -8.69 10.58
C SER A 643 -12.03 -7.91 11.68
N GLY A 644 -11.44 -7.76 12.86
CA GLY A 644 -12.04 -6.97 13.95
C GLY A 644 -11.74 -5.48 13.80
N ASP A 645 -12.40 -4.64 14.59
CA ASP A 645 -12.30 -3.17 14.45
C ASP A 645 -10.97 -2.59 14.95
N LYS A 646 -10.33 -3.29 15.91
CA LYS A 646 -9.03 -2.93 16.47
C LYS A 646 -7.94 -3.77 15.83
N HIS A 647 -6.87 -3.10 15.44
CA HIS A 647 -5.70 -3.72 14.84
C HIS A 647 -4.48 -3.45 15.70
N LYS A 648 -3.74 -4.51 16.04
CA LYS A 648 -2.50 -4.38 16.80
C LYS A 648 -1.45 -3.75 15.88
N MET A 649 -0.79 -2.69 16.37
CA MET A 649 0.39 -2.13 15.72
C MET A 649 1.56 -3.12 15.83
N GLU A 650 2.30 -3.28 14.74
CA GLU A 650 3.57 -4.02 14.75
C GLU A 650 4.73 -3.04 14.73
N ARG A 651 5.76 -3.30 15.55
CA ARG A 651 6.96 -2.44 15.61
C ARG A 651 7.84 -2.61 14.38
N PHE A 652 7.88 -3.81 13.82
CA PHE A 652 8.66 -4.17 12.64
C PHE A 652 7.78 -4.82 11.56
N LEU A 653 8.24 -4.77 10.31
CA LEU A 653 7.58 -5.46 9.21
C LEU A 653 7.83 -6.98 9.30
N ARG A 654 6.74 -7.75 9.45
CA ARG A 654 6.80 -9.22 9.54
C ARG A 654 7.20 -9.86 8.22
N VAL A 655 7.98 -10.95 8.31
CA VAL A 655 8.45 -11.73 7.16
C VAL A 655 7.35 -12.68 6.66
N ASP A 656 6.71 -13.42 7.57
CA ASP A 656 5.85 -14.55 7.19
C ASP A 656 4.42 -14.15 6.83
N ALA A 657 3.94 -13.03 7.38
CA ALA A 657 2.53 -12.66 7.34
C ALA A 657 2.31 -11.30 6.68
N PRO A 658 1.22 -11.15 5.89
CA PRO A 658 0.87 -9.87 5.32
C PRO A 658 0.52 -8.87 6.43
N THR A 659 0.93 -7.62 6.21
CA THR A 659 0.82 -6.54 7.17
C THR A 659 0.13 -5.35 6.50
N VAL A 660 -0.75 -4.67 7.22
CA VAL A 660 -1.45 -3.49 6.72
C VAL A 660 -0.65 -2.25 7.07
N VAL A 661 -0.28 -1.50 6.04
CA VAL A 661 0.44 -0.24 6.09
C VAL A 661 -0.59 0.88 6.03
N SER A 662 -0.55 1.80 6.98
CA SER A 662 -1.48 2.95 7.06
C SER A 662 -0.70 4.25 7.02
N VAL A 663 -1.11 5.16 6.16
CA VAL A 663 -0.41 6.43 5.90
C VAL A 663 -1.39 7.50 5.40
N TYR A 664 -1.08 8.78 5.62
CA TYR A 664 -1.79 9.87 4.95
C TYR A 664 -1.31 9.95 3.51
N ALA A 665 -2.24 9.83 2.56
CA ALA A 665 -1.95 9.93 1.14
C ALA A 665 -3.22 10.34 0.36
N PRO A 666 -3.06 10.85 -0.87
CA PRO A 666 -4.19 11.13 -1.73
C PRO A 666 -5.03 9.88 -1.98
N ILE A 667 -6.35 10.06 -1.99
CA ILE A 667 -7.29 8.97 -2.19
C ILE A 667 -7.05 8.34 -3.56
N THR A 668 -6.87 7.02 -3.58
CA THR A 668 -6.77 6.26 -4.83
C THR A 668 -7.77 5.12 -4.79
N PHE A 669 -8.59 4.97 -5.83
CA PHE A 669 -9.56 3.87 -5.85
C PHE A 669 -8.90 2.51 -6.20
N PRO A 670 -9.14 1.44 -5.41
CA PRO A 670 -8.69 0.10 -5.73
C PRO A 670 -9.28 -0.44 -7.04
N SER A 671 -8.64 -1.38 -7.75
CA SER A 671 -7.44 -2.15 -7.40
C SER A 671 -6.17 -1.50 -7.95
N ALA A 672 -5.22 -1.12 -7.10
CA ALA A 672 -3.90 -0.64 -7.49
C ALA A 672 -2.81 -1.49 -6.82
N GLY A 673 -1.76 -1.84 -7.55
CA GLY A 673 -0.55 -2.47 -7.01
C GLY A 673 0.25 -1.45 -6.19
N VAL A 674 0.89 -1.91 -5.13
CA VAL A 674 1.69 -1.09 -4.23
C VAL A 674 3.10 -1.67 -4.11
N LEU A 675 4.11 -0.83 -4.29
CA LEU A 675 5.52 -1.14 -4.02
C LEU A 675 6.03 -0.22 -2.92
N LEU A 676 6.80 -0.78 -1.99
CA LEU A 676 7.51 -0.02 -0.96
C LEU A 676 9.01 -0.17 -1.19
N PHE A 677 9.70 0.95 -1.31
CA PHE A 677 11.15 1.01 -1.42
C PHE A 677 11.76 1.70 -0.20
N LYS A 678 12.96 1.27 0.17
CA LYS A 678 13.83 1.97 1.12
C LYS A 678 14.93 2.63 0.33
N GLN A 679 15.14 3.92 0.56
CA GLN A 679 16.30 4.61 0.02
C GLN A 679 17.50 4.33 0.93
N ARG A 680 18.61 3.85 0.34
CA ARG A 680 19.92 3.79 0.99
C ARG A 680 20.57 5.18 0.98
N ASP A 681 21.61 5.36 1.77
CA ASP A 681 22.37 6.61 1.85
C ASP A 681 23.03 6.96 0.51
N ASP A 682 23.45 5.95 -0.27
CA ASP A 682 23.93 6.09 -1.65
C ASP A 682 22.87 6.59 -2.65
N GLY A 683 21.59 6.62 -2.26
CA GLY A 683 20.47 6.95 -3.16
C GLY A 683 19.91 5.77 -3.96
N ILE A 684 20.45 4.56 -3.80
CA ILE A 684 19.88 3.33 -4.36
C ILE A 684 18.59 2.96 -3.62
N GLN A 685 17.58 2.48 -4.34
CA GLN A 685 16.30 2.08 -3.76
C GLN A 685 16.12 0.56 -3.72
N ASP A 686 15.98 0.00 -2.52
CA ASP A 686 15.72 -1.42 -2.32
C ASP A 686 14.24 -1.73 -2.21
N LEU A 687 13.79 -2.77 -2.93
CA LEU A 687 12.43 -3.25 -2.86
C LEU A 687 12.22 -4.00 -1.54
N ILE A 688 11.44 -3.40 -0.63
CA ILE A 688 11.15 -3.98 0.68
C ILE A 688 9.95 -4.90 0.61
N ALA A 689 8.86 -4.42 0.04
CA ALA A 689 7.56 -5.04 0.15
C ALA A 689 6.71 -4.78 -1.08
N THR A 690 5.86 -5.75 -1.35
CA THR A 690 4.94 -5.77 -2.50
C THR A 690 3.54 -6.01 -1.99
N GLY A 691 2.56 -5.33 -2.58
CA GLY A 691 1.22 -5.31 -2.00
C GLY A 691 0.12 -4.81 -2.93
N THR A 692 -1.05 -4.68 -2.34
CA THR A 692 -2.25 -4.16 -3.01
C THR A 692 -2.96 -3.14 -2.13
N LEU A 693 -3.59 -2.16 -2.77
CA LEU A 693 -4.36 -1.14 -2.09
C LEU A 693 -5.70 -1.68 -1.59
N LEU A 694 -6.01 -1.50 -0.29
CA LEU A 694 -7.30 -1.86 0.29
C LEU A 694 -8.33 -0.75 0.08
N GLY A 695 -7.99 0.49 0.45
CA GLY A 695 -8.86 1.66 0.34
C GLY A 695 -8.59 2.72 1.42
N SER A 696 -9.43 3.74 1.45
CA SER A 696 -9.45 4.77 2.52
C SER A 696 -10.41 4.34 3.63
N ALA A 697 -9.94 4.35 4.88
CA ALA A 697 -10.77 4.09 6.06
C ALA A 697 -10.19 4.74 7.33
N PRO A 698 -10.33 6.07 7.52
CA PRO A 698 -9.75 6.76 8.69
C PRO A 698 -10.29 6.25 10.05
N GLN A 699 -11.45 5.59 10.06
CA GLN A 699 -12.02 4.97 11.26
C GLN A 699 -11.30 3.68 11.70
N ARG A 700 -10.35 3.14 10.91
CA ARG A 700 -9.60 1.95 11.28
C ARG A 700 -8.72 2.22 12.51
N VAL A 701 -9.02 1.58 13.63
CA VAL A 701 -8.31 1.82 14.89
C VAL A 701 -7.05 0.97 14.97
N VAL A 702 -5.88 1.62 14.97
CA VAL A 702 -4.58 0.98 15.19
C VAL A 702 -4.12 1.24 16.63
N LEU A 703 -3.92 0.16 17.39
CA LEU A 703 -3.55 0.20 18.81
C LEU A 703 -2.12 -0.31 19.01
N LYS A 704 -1.26 0.53 19.59
CA LYS A 704 0.04 0.12 20.13
C LYS A 704 -0.18 -0.55 21.47
N ARG A 705 0.29 -1.79 21.57
CA ARG A 705 0.36 -2.54 22.83
C ARG A 705 1.71 -2.27 23.49
N ILE A 706 1.72 -2.16 24.81
CA ILE A 706 2.91 -2.29 25.66
C ILE A 706 2.60 -3.37 26.69
N VAL A 707 3.60 -4.19 26.99
CA VAL A 707 3.52 -5.22 28.02
C VAL A 707 4.53 -4.88 29.11
N LEU A 708 4.02 -4.61 30.32
CA LEU A 708 4.87 -4.46 31.51
C LEU A 708 5.06 -5.83 32.14
N SER A 709 6.31 -6.19 32.43
CA SER A 709 6.70 -7.47 33.02
C SER A 709 6.88 -7.34 34.53
N GLY A 710 6.61 -8.41 35.26
CA GLY A 710 6.78 -8.47 36.71
C GLY A 710 7.09 -9.88 37.16
N HIS A 711 7.89 -9.99 38.22
CA HIS A 711 8.33 -11.28 38.74
C HIS A 711 7.55 -11.66 40.01
N PRO A 712 6.93 -12.85 40.07
CA PRO A 712 6.28 -13.34 41.29
C PRO A 712 7.36 -13.70 42.33
N PHE A 713 7.29 -13.10 43.52
CA PHE A 713 8.27 -13.33 44.60
C PHE A 713 7.74 -14.31 45.65
N LYS A 714 6.62 -13.97 46.32
CA LYS A 714 5.98 -14.85 47.31
C LYS A 714 4.69 -15.43 46.71
N ILE A 715 4.62 -16.75 46.55
CA ILE A 715 3.47 -17.42 45.93
C ILE A 715 2.70 -18.20 47.00
N ASN A 716 1.44 -17.81 47.20
CA ASN A 716 0.45 -18.58 47.96
C ASN A 716 -0.47 -19.33 46.98
N ARG A 717 -1.42 -20.12 47.50
CA ARG A 717 -2.34 -20.93 46.67
C ARG A 717 -3.04 -20.16 45.54
N ARG A 718 -3.66 -19.01 45.84
CA ARG A 718 -4.37 -18.16 44.86
C ARG A 718 -3.93 -16.70 44.82
N SER A 719 -2.96 -16.34 45.66
CA SER A 719 -2.42 -14.98 45.70
C SER A 719 -0.91 -15.03 45.55
N ALA A 720 -0.34 -14.03 44.90
CA ALA A 720 1.11 -13.90 44.78
C ALA A 720 1.51 -12.43 44.97
N VAL A 721 2.66 -12.21 45.60
CA VAL A 721 3.29 -10.89 45.68
C VAL A 721 4.21 -10.74 44.47
N VAL A 722 3.95 -9.74 43.65
CA VAL A 722 4.72 -9.43 42.42
C VAL A 722 5.62 -8.23 42.69
N ARG A 723 6.85 -8.28 42.17
CA ARG A 723 7.85 -7.19 42.22
C ARG A 723 8.35 -6.83 40.82
N TYR A 724 9.03 -5.69 40.69
CA TYR A 724 9.66 -5.18 39.46
C TYR A 724 8.72 -4.82 38.31
N MET A 725 7.39 -4.81 38.53
CA MET A 725 6.45 -4.27 37.55
C MET A 725 6.23 -2.76 37.72
N PHE A 726 6.34 -2.27 38.95
CA PHE A 726 6.24 -0.86 39.30
C PHE A 726 7.21 -0.59 40.44
N PHE A 727 7.56 0.69 40.64
CA PHE A 727 8.42 1.14 41.74
C PHE A 727 7.70 2.03 42.74
N ASN A 728 6.58 2.65 42.35
CA ASN A 728 5.78 3.51 43.22
C ASN A 728 4.46 2.87 43.65
N ARG A 729 4.00 3.18 44.87
CA ARG A 729 2.70 2.75 45.38
C ARG A 729 1.52 3.34 44.58
N GLU A 730 1.63 4.61 44.19
CA GLU A 730 0.57 5.33 43.48
C GLU A 730 0.33 4.76 42.07
N ASP A 731 1.41 4.33 41.39
CA ASP A 731 1.32 3.69 40.09
C ASP A 731 0.50 2.39 40.16
N ILE A 732 0.68 1.59 41.21
CA ILE A 732 -0.11 0.36 41.43
C ILE A 732 -1.60 0.69 41.59
N MET A 733 -1.93 1.76 42.32
CA MET A 733 -3.32 2.17 42.51
C MET A 733 -3.95 2.64 41.20
N TRP A 734 -3.21 3.39 40.39
CA TRP A 734 -3.65 3.85 39.06
C TRP A 734 -3.95 2.67 38.11
N PHE A 735 -3.07 1.67 38.06
CA PHE A 735 -3.22 0.49 37.19
C PHE A 735 -4.03 -0.66 37.81
N LYS A 736 -4.60 -0.48 39.01
CA LYS A 736 -5.41 -1.50 39.72
C LYS A 736 -6.56 -2.10 38.87
N PRO A 737 -7.29 -1.34 38.04
CA PRO A 737 -8.38 -1.89 37.23
C PRO A 737 -7.93 -2.81 36.09
N VAL A 738 -6.63 -2.85 35.77
CA VAL A 738 -6.11 -3.60 34.62
C VAL A 738 -5.97 -5.09 34.94
N GLU A 739 -6.40 -5.93 34.01
CA GLU A 739 -6.26 -7.38 34.12
C GLU A 739 -4.81 -7.81 33.88
N LEU A 740 -4.29 -8.66 34.77
CA LEU A 740 -2.99 -9.29 34.66
C LEU A 740 -3.11 -10.64 33.96
N ARG A 741 -2.11 -10.98 33.16
CA ARG A 741 -1.96 -12.31 32.55
C ARG A 741 -0.58 -12.84 32.83
N THR A 742 -0.36 -14.15 32.73
CA THR A 742 0.98 -14.72 32.82
C THR A 742 1.41 -15.40 31.52
N LYS A 743 2.71 -15.66 31.33
CA LYS A 743 3.23 -16.37 30.14
C LYS A 743 2.63 -17.78 30.03
N TRP A 744 2.31 -18.40 31.16
CA TRP A 744 1.66 -19.71 31.25
C TRP A 744 0.12 -19.66 31.18
N GLY A 745 -0.47 -18.51 30.83
CA GLY A 745 -1.89 -18.38 30.54
C GLY A 745 -2.80 -18.22 31.77
N ARG A 746 -2.24 -17.90 32.94
CA ARG A 746 -3.05 -17.55 34.13
C ARG A 746 -3.57 -16.14 34.01
N ARG A 747 -4.70 -15.86 34.68
CA ARG A 747 -5.35 -14.54 34.68
C ARG A 747 -5.59 -14.08 36.11
N GLY A 748 -5.38 -12.79 36.35
CA GLY A 748 -5.48 -12.22 37.68
C GLY A 748 -5.71 -10.72 37.67
N HIS A 749 -5.78 -10.15 38.87
CA HIS A 749 -5.91 -8.71 39.08
C HIS A 749 -5.15 -8.29 40.34
N ILE A 750 -4.87 -7.00 40.45
CA ILE A 750 -4.19 -6.41 41.59
C ILE A 750 -5.20 -6.26 42.74
N LYS A 751 -4.86 -6.76 43.92
CA LYS A 751 -5.68 -6.62 45.14
C LYS A 751 -5.31 -5.35 45.90
N GLU A 752 -4.04 -5.22 46.26
CA GLU A 752 -3.51 -4.13 47.09
C GLU A 752 -2.03 -3.87 46.82
N ALA A 753 -1.60 -2.62 46.99
CA ALA A 753 -0.19 -2.23 46.99
C ALA A 753 0.42 -2.50 48.37
N LEU A 754 1.62 -3.08 48.39
CA LEU A 754 2.38 -3.41 49.59
C LEU A 754 3.63 -2.52 49.67
N GLY A 755 3.83 -1.88 50.82
CA GLY A 755 4.97 -1.00 51.05
C GLY A 755 4.99 0.24 50.14
N THR A 756 6.20 0.80 49.98
CA THR A 756 6.51 2.00 49.19
C THR A 756 7.19 1.67 47.85
N HIS A 757 7.99 0.60 47.79
CA HIS A 757 8.83 0.21 46.64
C HIS A 757 8.11 -0.57 45.52
N GLY A 758 6.81 -0.35 45.33
CA GLY A 758 6.10 -0.93 44.19
C GLY A 758 5.83 -2.44 44.27
N HIS A 759 5.83 -3.03 45.46
CA HIS A 759 5.35 -4.41 45.63
C HIS A 759 3.82 -4.44 45.59
N MET A 760 3.24 -5.47 45.00
CA MET A 760 1.78 -5.60 44.93
C MET A 760 1.33 -7.03 45.17
N LYS A 761 0.19 -7.18 45.82
CA LYS A 761 -0.47 -8.47 46.00
C LYS A 761 -1.49 -8.66 44.91
N CYS A 762 -1.33 -9.72 44.14
CA CYS A 762 -2.19 -10.08 43.03
C CYS A 762 -2.95 -11.36 43.35
N VAL A 763 -4.18 -11.46 42.85
CA VAL A 763 -5.02 -12.67 42.95
C VAL A 763 -5.16 -13.26 41.56
N PHE A 764 -4.98 -14.57 41.44
CA PHE A 764 -5.06 -15.29 40.18
C PHE A 764 -6.08 -16.42 40.23
N ASP A 765 -6.49 -16.88 39.05
CA ASP A 765 -7.40 -18.03 38.89
C ASP A 765 -6.85 -19.32 39.52
N ASN A 766 -5.54 -19.54 39.38
CA ASN A 766 -4.83 -20.72 39.87
C ASN A 766 -3.46 -20.34 40.46
N GLN A 767 -2.80 -21.32 41.10
CA GLN A 767 -1.47 -21.13 41.67
C GLN A 767 -0.42 -20.87 40.56
N LEU A 768 0.45 -19.86 40.78
CA LEU A 768 1.54 -19.53 39.88
C LEU A 768 2.74 -20.45 40.11
N ARG A 769 3.57 -20.60 39.07
CA ARG A 769 4.91 -21.20 39.20
C ARG A 769 5.92 -20.11 39.53
N SER A 770 7.01 -20.46 40.22
CA SER A 770 8.07 -19.50 40.54
C SER A 770 8.79 -18.95 39.31
N GLN A 771 8.84 -19.72 38.22
CA GLN A 771 9.42 -19.32 36.92
C GLN A 771 8.43 -18.57 36.02
N ASP A 772 7.20 -18.33 36.48
CA ASP A 772 6.21 -17.61 35.68
C ASP A 772 6.51 -16.10 35.67
N THR A 773 6.12 -15.41 34.61
CA THR A 773 6.22 -13.95 34.51
C THR A 773 4.83 -13.37 34.42
N VAL A 774 4.54 -12.42 35.31
CA VAL A 774 3.28 -11.68 35.29
C VAL A 774 3.42 -10.53 34.31
N LEU A 775 2.41 -10.35 33.47
CA LEU A 775 2.38 -9.41 32.37
C LEU A 775 1.11 -8.56 32.46
N MET A 776 1.25 -7.25 32.26
CA MET A 776 0.13 -6.33 32.14
C MET A 776 0.10 -5.73 30.74
N ASN A 777 -1.06 -5.80 30.06
CA ASN A 777 -1.20 -5.23 28.71
C ASN A 777 -1.84 -3.84 28.77
N LEU A 778 -1.14 -2.87 28.22
CA LEU A 778 -1.61 -1.51 28.07
C LEU A 778 -1.75 -1.17 26.57
N TYR A 779 -2.79 -0.44 26.21
CA TYR A 779 -3.09 -0.08 24.82
C TYR A 779 -3.27 1.42 24.64
N LYS A 780 -2.73 1.95 23.55
CA LYS A 780 -2.90 3.33 23.12
C LYS A 780 -3.20 3.37 21.62
N ARG A 781 -4.13 4.22 21.18
CA ARG A 781 -4.33 4.46 19.75
C ARG A 781 -3.18 5.27 19.17
N VAL A 782 -2.70 4.84 18.00
CA VAL A 782 -1.60 5.51 17.29
C VAL A 782 -2.07 5.86 15.89
N PHE A 783 -1.74 7.08 15.48
CA PHE A 783 -2.08 7.65 14.19
C PHE A 783 -0.80 7.84 13.36
N PRO A 784 -0.89 7.74 12.02
CA PRO A 784 0.24 8.03 11.15
C PRO A 784 0.70 9.49 11.34
N ARG A 785 1.94 9.79 10.96
CA ARG A 785 2.46 11.16 10.96
C ARG A 785 2.21 11.80 9.59
N TRP A 786 1.95 13.10 9.56
CA TRP A 786 1.85 13.87 8.32
C TRP A 786 3.25 14.11 7.73
N THR A 787 3.76 13.14 6.98
CA THR A 787 5.07 13.20 6.30
C THR A 787 4.94 12.93 4.80
N TYR A 788 3.79 13.25 4.22
CA TYR A 788 3.54 13.07 2.80
C TYR A 788 4.35 14.09 1.98
N ASP A 789 5.29 13.59 1.18
CA ASP A 789 6.02 14.39 0.20
C ASP A 789 5.81 13.80 -1.21
N PRO A 790 5.18 14.54 -2.14
CA PRO A 790 5.06 14.12 -3.54
C PRO A 790 6.40 13.94 -4.26
N TYR A 791 7.45 14.65 -3.83
CA TYR A 791 8.76 14.59 -4.45
C TYR A 791 9.49 13.31 -4.03
N VAL A 792 10.01 12.59 -5.01
CA VAL A 792 10.82 11.39 -4.78
C VAL A 792 12.15 11.55 -5.53
N PRO A 793 13.29 11.49 -4.83
CA PRO A 793 14.60 11.52 -5.47
C PRO A 793 14.74 10.40 -6.49
N LEU A 794 15.50 10.68 -7.55
CA LEU A 794 15.76 9.72 -8.61
C LEU A 794 16.72 8.64 -8.10
N PRO A 795 16.38 7.35 -8.27
CA PRO A 795 17.24 6.28 -7.81
C PRO A 795 18.47 6.18 -8.71
N LEU A 796 19.60 5.86 -8.10
CA LEU A 796 20.75 5.33 -8.83
C LEU A 796 20.47 3.89 -9.31
N PRO A 797 21.17 3.42 -10.37
CA PRO A 797 21.04 2.05 -10.83
C PRO A 797 21.26 1.07 -9.69
N TRP A 798 20.35 0.11 -9.54
CA TRP A 798 20.42 -0.82 -8.42
C TRP A 798 21.57 -1.81 -8.63
N VAL A 799 22.37 -1.99 -7.59
CA VAL A 799 23.42 -3.00 -7.53
C VAL A 799 23.16 -3.90 -6.33
N LYS A 800 23.30 -5.21 -6.54
CA LYS A 800 23.21 -6.18 -5.46
C LYS A 800 24.35 -5.92 -4.49
N ARG A 801 24.04 -5.74 -3.20
CA ARG A 801 25.06 -5.64 -2.16
C ARG A 801 25.82 -6.97 -2.12
N GLU A 802 27.12 -6.95 -2.41
CA GLU A 802 27.99 -8.11 -2.20
C GLU A 802 28.25 -8.23 -0.70
N GLY A 803 27.73 -9.30 -0.08
CA GLY A 803 28.06 -9.72 1.28
C GLY A 803 27.61 -8.81 2.42
N ALA A 804 26.43 -9.07 2.99
CA ALA A 804 26.35 -9.14 4.45
C ALA A 804 26.38 -10.64 4.77
N VAL A 805 27.44 -11.08 5.43
CA VAL A 805 27.59 -12.43 5.98
C VAL A 805 26.27 -12.82 6.67
N GLU A 806 25.82 -14.05 6.45
CA GLU A 806 24.73 -14.64 7.21
C GLU A 806 25.09 -14.60 8.71
N ALA A 807 24.73 -13.51 9.40
CA ALA A 807 24.91 -13.34 10.84
C ALA A 807 23.92 -14.21 11.65
N ASN A 808 23.66 -15.43 11.17
CA ASN A 808 22.79 -16.42 11.79
C ASN A 808 23.52 -17.27 12.84
N ASN A 809 24.86 -17.16 12.96
CA ASN A 809 25.66 -17.93 13.92
C ASN A 809 26.56 -17.04 14.80
N ILE A 810 25.98 -16.01 15.42
CA ILE A 810 26.61 -15.44 16.62
C ILE A 810 25.72 -15.87 17.77
N ASP A 811 26.02 -17.06 18.29
CA ASP A 811 25.53 -17.53 19.58
C ASP A 811 26.00 -16.53 20.65
N MET A 812 25.09 -16.15 21.54
CA MET A 812 25.41 -15.33 22.70
C MET A 812 26.23 -16.17 23.69
N GLU A 813 27.44 -15.70 23.99
CA GLU A 813 27.94 -15.72 25.37
C GLU A 813 27.46 -14.46 26.09
#